data_AF-A0AAQ4QLY4-F1
#
_entry.id   AF-A0AAQ4QLY4-F1
#
_cell.length_a   1.000
_cell.length_b   1.000
_cell.length_c   1.000
_cell.angle_alpha   90.00
_cell.angle_beta   90.00
_cell.angle_gamma   90.00
#
_symmetry.space_group_name_H-M   'P 1'
#
loop_
_entity.id
_entity.type
_entity.pdbx_description
1 polymer ?
#
loop_
_entity_poly.entity_id
_entity_poly.type
_entity_poly.pdbx_seq_one_letter_code
_entity_poly.pdbx_strand_id
1 'polypeptide(L)'
;YDIYIYIYMKNKSLPLPLSPLEAQSSMAVGRRGEQKSLELRVRAVEEENHALRRDLSRTPRSSPARHPNSDHHGNQTRNHSEEGTGDNEGQKSAAVVGNRSDCVQQPMVDKCETIHVAIVCAGYNASRDVVTLVKSVLFHRRNPLHFHFITDSIAQQILSSLFHTWMVPAVKVDFYDADELKSEVSWIPNKHYSGIYGLMKLVLTKTLPSDLQRVIVLDTDITFATDIAELWAVFHKFKGQQVLGLVENQSDWYLGNLWKNHRPWPALGRGFNTGVILLLLDRLRKLRWEQMWRLTAERELMSMLSTSLADQDIFNAVIKQNPFLIHQLPCFWNVQLSDHTRSEKCYKDVSDLKVIHWNSPKKLRVKNKHVEFFRNLYLTFLEYDGNLLRRELFGCPSEADHNSENLQKTLSQLDEDDPCYEFRRERFTVHRTHLYFLHYEYEPSTDNTDVTLVAQLSMDRLQMLEAICKHWEGPISLALYLSDAEAQQFLRYAQGSEVLMSRGNVGYHIVYKEGQFYPVNLLRNVAMRHVNTPFMFLSDIDFLPMYGLYEYLRKSVLQLDMTSAKKALVVPAFETLRYRLSYPKSKAELLSQLDMGTLFTFRYHVWTKGHAPTNFAKWRTATTPYRVQWEADFEPYVMVRRDSPEYDRRFVGFGWNKVAHIMELDAQEYDFVVLPNAYMIHMPHAPSFDITKFRSNKQYRVCLKTLKEEFQQNMSRRYGFAALKYMTAENNS
;
A
#
# COMPACT_ATOMS: atom_id res chain seq x y z
N TYR A 1 -13.57 -20.62 20.05
CA TYR A 1 -12.58 -21.31 20.89
C TYR A 1 -11.47 -20.32 21.17
N ASP A 2 -11.54 -19.66 22.31
CA ASP A 2 -10.69 -18.53 22.66
C ASP A 2 -9.33 -19.00 23.18
N ILE A 3 -8.26 -18.37 22.69
CA ILE A 3 -6.90 -18.64 23.15
C ILE A 3 -6.40 -17.40 23.90
N TYR A 4 -6.38 -17.50 25.23
CA TYR A 4 -5.71 -16.54 26.10
C TYR A 4 -4.18 -16.72 26.00
N ILE A 5 -3.47 -15.65 25.62
CA ILE A 5 -1.99 -15.63 25.62
C ILE A 5 -1.51 -15.25 27.03
N TYR A 6 -0.93 -16.22 27.75
CA TYR A 6 -0.17 -15.95 28.97
C TYR A 6 1.30 -15.69 28.63
N ILE A 7 1.77 -14.46 28.86
CA ILE A 7 3.20 -14.13 28.83
C ILE A 7 3.80 -14.39 30.21
N TYR A 8 4.82 -15.23 30.28
CA TYR A 8 5.51 -15.59 31.52
C TYR A 8 6.91 -14.96 31.55
N MET A 9 7.14 -13.99 32.44
CA MET A 9 8.46 -13.38 32.66
C MET A 9 8.89 -13.45 34.13
N LYS A 10 10.13 -13.93 34.35
CA LYS A 10 10.96 -13.95 35.58
C LYS A 10 12.40 -14.21 35.10
N ASN A 11 13.51 -13.68 35.64
CA ASN A 11 13.92 -12.94 36.85
C ASN A 11 15.12 -12.02 36.44
N LYS A 12 15.69 -11.05 37.18
CA LYS A 12 15.39 -10.26 38.40
C LYS A 12 16.48 -9.17 38.51
N SER A 13 16.16 -7.90 38.80
CA SER A 13 17.01 -7.04 39.66
C SER A 13 16.33 -5.73 40.09
N LEU A 14 15.78 -5.75 41.33
CA LEU A 14 15.44 -4.63 42.25
C LEU A 14 14.55 -3.46 41.78
N PRO A 15 13.57 -3.09 42.64
CA PRO A 15 13.77 -1.89 43.46
C PRO A 15 13.44 -2.05 44.96
N LEU A 16 13.81 -1.03 45.75
CA LEU A 16 13.53 -0.82 47.18
C LEU A 16 12.41 0.26 47.36
N PRO A 17 11.82 0.46 48.55
CA PRO A 17 10.40 0.12 48.70
C PRO A 17 9.47 1.31 48.98
N LEU A 18 8.16 1.07 48.79
CA LEU A 18 7.10 1.73 49.56
C LEU A 18 6.17 0.65 50.13
N SER A 19 5.87 0.78 51.42
CA SER A 19 5.05 -0.14 52.21
C SER A 19 3.66 0.50 52.50
N PRO A 20 2.76 -0.11 53.29
CA PRO A 20 1.56 -0.71 52.71
C PRO A 20 0.25 -0.07 53.17
N LEU A 21 -0.85 -0.40 52.48
CA LEU A 21 -2.21 -0.25 53.00
C LEU A 21 -3.00 -1.54 52.79
N GLU A 22 -3.86 -1.84 53.74
CA GLU A 22 -4.35 -3.20 54.02
C GLU A 22 -5.53 -3.65 53.15
N ALA A 23 -5.75 -4.96 53.13
CA ALA A 23 -6.82 -5.58 52.36
C ALA A 23 -8.16 -5.61 53.12
N GLN A 24 -9.26 -5.38 52.41
CA GLN A 24 -10.58 -5.90 52.79
C GLN A 24 -11.27 -6.57 51.61
N SER A 25 -11.88 -7.73 51.86
CA SER A 25 -12.52 -8.55 50.83
C SER A 25 -14.04 -8.41 50.85
N SER A 26 -14.64 -7.98 49.73
CA SER A 26 -16.07 -8.22 49.44
C SER A 26 -16.47 -7.78 48.03
N MET A 27 -16.29 -8.62 47.01
CA MET A 27 -17.07 -8.50 45.74
C MET A 27 -16.95 -9.76 44.84
N ALA A 28 -17.76 -10.78 45.13
CA ALA A 28 -17.82 -12.02 44.33
C ALA A 28 -19.22 -12.34 43.75
N VAL A 29 -20.23 -11.50 43.99
CA VAL A 29 -21.64 -11.81 43.69
C VAL A 29 -22.17 -11.14 42.41
N GLY A 30 -21.57 -10.02 41.94
CA GLY A 30 -22.09 -9.28 40.78
C GLY A 30 -21.92 -9.96 39.40
N ARG A 31 -20.78 -10.62 39.16
CA ARG A 31 -20.37 -11.04 37.80
C ARG A 31 -21.22 -12.15 37.15
N ARG A 32 -21.99 -12.94 37.91
CA ARG A 32 -22.85 -14.00 37.34
C ARG A 32 -24.16 -13.49 36.74
N GLY A 33 -24.64 -12.31 37.14
CA GLY A 33 -25.87 -11.73 36.59
C GLY A 33 -25.66 -11.15 35.19
N GLU A 34 -24.60 -10.37 35.02
CA GLU A 34 -24.27 -9.69 33.76
C GLU A 34 -23.95 -10.67 32.63
N GLN A 35 -23.18 -11.72 32.92
CA GLN A 35 -22.84 -12.75 31.92
C GLN A 35 -24.09 -13.49 31.40
N LYS A 36 -25.04 -13.80 32.28
CA LYS A 36 -26.30 -14.47 31.90
C LYS A 36 -27.25 -13.55 31.11
N SER A 37 -27.22 -12.24 31.39
CA SER A 37 -27.91 -11.22 30.61
C SER A 37 -27.32 -11.08 29.20
N LEU A 38 -25.99 -11.13 29.08
CA LEU A 38 -25.29 -11.09 27.80
C LEU A 38 -25.61 -12.33 26.94
N GLU A 39 -25.58 -13.52 27.52
CA GLU A 39 -25.91 -14.79 26.84
C GLU A 39 -27.35 -14.79 26.29
N LEU A 40 -28.33 -14.32 27.07
CA LEU A 40 -29.72 -14.18 26.62
C LEU A 40 -29.86 -13.19 25.46
N ARG A 41 -29.10 -12.09 25.50
CA ARG A 41 -29.16 -11.05 24.46
C ARG A 41 -28.46 -11.46 23.17
N VAL A 42 -27.37 -12.23 23.24
CA VAL A 42 -26.75 -12.86 22.06
C VAL A 42 -27.72 -13.83 21.40
N ARG A 43 -28.38 -14.70 22.19
CA ARG A 43 -29.33 -15.69 21.66
C ARG A 43 -30.52 -15.06 20.93
N ALA A 44 -31.06 -13.95 21.46
CA ALA A 44 -32.14 -13.20 20.80
C ALA A 44 -31.69 -12.64 19.43
N VAL A 45 -30.46 -12.10 19.34
CA VAL A 45 -29.88 -11.59 18.09
C VAL A 45 -29.59 -12.71 17.09
N GLU A 46 -29.22 -13.91 17.56
CA GLU A 46 -29.06 -15.10 16.70
C GLU A 46 -30.41 -15.59 16.13
N GLU A 47 -31.47 -15.59 16.93
CA GLU A 47 -32.83 -15.94 16.48
C GLU A 47 -33.39 -14.92 15.47
N GLU A 48 -33.18 -13.62 15.70
CA GLU A 48 -33.55 -12.54 14.77
C GLU A 48 -32.82 -12.66 13.42
N ASN A 49 -31.50 -12.93 13.44
CA ASN A 49 -30.74 -13.22 12.23
C ASN A 49 -31.22 -14.51 11.51
N HIS A 50 -31.69 -15.51 12.25
CA HIS A 50 -32.30 -16.72 11.67
C HIS A 50 -33.72 -16.51 11.12
N ALA A 51 -34.43 -15.46 11.54
CA ALA A 51 -35.68 -15.04 10.93
C ALA A 51 -35.42 -14.26 9.63
N LEU A 52 -34.53 -13.27 9.66
CA LEU A 52 -34.14 -12.47 8.49
C LEU A 52 -33.61 -13.33 7.32
N ARG A 53 -32.82 -14.37 7.62
CA ARG A 53 -32.35 -15.34 6.60
C ARG A 53 -33.47 -16.21 6.00
N ARG A 54 -34.58 -16.40 6.69
CA ARG A 54 -35.76 -17.12 6.18
C ARG A 54 -36.65 -16.26 5.31
N ASP A 55 -36.76 -14.96 5.59
CA ASP A 55 -37.48 -14.04 4.71
C ASP A 55 -36.70 -13.73 3.42
N LEU A 56 -35.37 -13.60 3.52
CA LEU A 56 -34.48 -13.42 2.35
C LEU A 56 -34.39 -14.61 1.39
N SER A 57 -34.92 -15.79 1.77
CA SER A 57 -34.87 -17.00 0.93
C SER A 57 -36.18 -17.32 0.19
N ARG A 58 -37.17 -16.41 0.20
CA ARG A 58 -38.43 -16.56 -0.55
C ARG A 58 -38.40 -15.85 -1.91
N THR A 59 -38.24 -16.62 -2.98
CA THR A 59 -38.36 -16.15 -4.38
C THR A 59 -39.83 -15.87 -4.76
N PRO A 60 -40.14 -14.91 -5.65
CA PRO A 60 -41.53 -14.60 -6.02
C PRO A 60 -42.19 -15.72 -6.82
N ARG A 61 -43.47 -16.00 -6.56
CA ARG A 61 -44.28 -16.92 -7.39
C ARG A 61 -44.70 -16.25 -8.70
N SER A 62 -44.34 -16.87 -9.82
CA SER A 62 -44.89 -16.58 -11.14
C SER A 62 -46.33 -17.07 -11.28
N SER A 63 -47.20 -16.26 -11.88
CA SER A 63 -48.54 -16.67 -12.34
C SER A 63 -48.55 -16.83 -13.88
N PRO A 64 -49.34 -17.76 -14.45
CA PRO A 64 -49.19 -18.19 -15.84
C PRO A 64 -49.96 -17.34 -16.86
N ALA A 65 -49.50 -17.40 -18.11
CA ALA A 65 -50.09 -16.70 -19.25
C ALA A 65 -51.41 -17.31 -19.77
N ARG A 66 -52.23 -16.49 -20.44
CA ARG A 66 -53.29 -16.92 -21.38
C ARG A 66 -53.28 -16.04 -22.64
N HIS A 67 -53.73 -16.61 -23.75
CA HIS A 67 -53.58 -16.15 -25.14
C HIS A 67 -54.82 -15.35 -25.67
N PRO A 68 -54.82 -14.83 -26.92
CA PRO A 68 -55.47 -13.55 -27.27
C PRO A 68 -56.77 -13.64 -28.12
N ASN A 69 -57.44 -12.48 -28.25
CA ASN A 69 -58.33 -11.97 -29.32
C ASN A 69 -59.25 -10.88 -28.71
N SER A 70 -59.82 -9.89 -29.40
CA SER A 70 -59.54 -9.26 -30.70
C SER A 70 -60.22 -7.86 -30.75
N ASP A 71 -59.83 -7.04 -31.73
CA ASP A 71 -60.58 -5.93 -32.36
C ASP A 71 -60.90 -4.58 -31.66
N HIS A 72 -60.40 -3.53 -32.34
CA HIS A 72 -61.10 -2.31 -32.82
C HIS A 72 -61.14 -0.99 -32.01
N HIS A 73 -60.63 0.05 -32.70
CA HIS A 73 -60.85 1.51 -32.59
C HIS A 73 -60.58 2.20 -31.22
N GLY A 74 -60.04 3.43 -31.15
CA GLY A 74 -59.50 4.33 -32.18
C GLY A 74 -59.20 5.72 -31.58
N ASN A 75 -58.24 6.44 -32.16
CA ASN A 75 -57.96 7.89 -32.06
C ASN A 75 -57.94 8.67 -30.71
N GLN A 76 -56.89 9.48 -30.60
CA GLN A 76 -56.82 10.82 -29.96
C GLN A 76 -56.83 10.97 -28.43
N THR A 77 -55.62 11.17 -27.90
CA THR A 77 -55.21 12.39 -27.16
C THR A 77 -56.27 13.20 -26.41
N ARG A 78 -56.28 13.12 -25.08
CA ARG A 78 -56.14 14.29 -24.19
C ARG A 78 -55.84 13.90 -22.75
N ASN A 79 -55.11 14.77 -22.04
CA ASN A 79 -54.94 14.70 -20.59
C ASN A 79 -56.26 14.98 -19.89
N HIS A 80 -56.57 14.25 -18.81
CA HIS A 80 -57.11 14.84 -17.58
C HIS A 80 -56.81 13.93 -16.38
N SER A 81 -56.66 14.56 -15.22
CA SER A 81 -56.43 13.98 -13.90
C SER A 81 -57.68 14.11 -13.01
N GLU A 82 -57.65 13.43 -11.84
CA GLU A 82 -58.67 13.46 -10.75
C GLU A 82 -59.90 12.55 -11.03
N GLU A 83 -60.53 11.85 -10.07
CA GLU A 83 -61.03 12.25 -8.74
C GLU A 83 -61.15 11.08 -7.72
N GLY A 84 -61.55 11.38 -6.47
CA GLY A 84 -61.98 10.40 -5.45
C GLY A 84 -61.64 10.76 -3.99
N THR A 85 -62.02 11.96 -3.50
CA THR A 85 -63.09 12.21 -2.48
C THR A 85 -62.90 11.57 -1.08
N GLY A 86 -63.02 12.29 0.04
CA GLY A 86 -63.35 13.72 0.21
C GLY A 86 -63.47 14.19 1.69
N ASP A 87 -63.86 15.46 1.84
CA ASP A 87 -64.46 16.20 2.97
C ASP A 87 -63.69 16.31 4.33
N ASN A 88 -63.73 17.42 5.09
CA ASN A 88 -64.74 18.50 5.12
C ASN A 88 -64.23 19.89 5.62
N GLU A 89 -64.93 20.96 5.20
CA GLU A 89 -65.07 22.34 5.76
C GLU A 89 -63.88 23.30 6.05
N GLY A 90 -64.09 24.60 5.73
CA GLY A 90 -63.57 25.71 6.57
C GLY A 90 -62.80 26.88 5.93
N GLN A 91 -63.37 27.62 4.96
CA GLN A 91 -62.74 28.84 4.43
C GLN A 91 -62.57 29.97 5.48
N LYS A 92 -61.38 30.59 5.52
CA LYS A 92 -61.24 32.06 5.61
C LYS A 92 -59.89 32.55 5.10
N SER A 93 -59.94 33.53 4.20
CA SER A 93 -58.79 34.16 3.55
C SER A 93 -58.07 35.17 4.45
N ALA A 94 -56.74 35.07 4.53
CA ALA A 94 -55.87 36.18 4.96
C ALA A 94 -54.60 36.18 4.09
N ALA A 95 -54.30 37.32 3.46
CA ALA A 95 -53.12 37.46 2.63
C ALA A 95 -51.86 37.58 3.50
N VAL A 96 -50.82 36.79 3.20
CA VAL A 96 -49.47 36.98 3.76
C VAL A 96 -48.45 36.89 2.64
N VAL A 97 -47.68 37.97 2.47
CA VAL A 97 -46.52 38.04 1.57
C VAL A 97 -45.42 37.10 2.11
N GLY A 98 -45.02 36.12 1.31
CA GLY A 98 -43.99 35.14 1.68
C GLY A 98 -42.77 35.21 0.75
N ASN A 99 -41.59 35.50 1.32
CA ASN A 99 -40.34 35.63 0.57
C ASN A 99 -40.00 34.37 -0.26
N ARG A 100 -39.62 34.58 -1.53
CA ARG A 100 -38.76 33.62 -2.23
C ARG A 100 -37.38 33.69 -1.60
N SER A 101 -36.94 32.62 -0.95
CA SER A 101 -35.53 32.45 -0.62
C SER A 101 -34.76 32.17 -1.91
N ASP A 102 -33.90 33.11 -2.32
CA ASP A 102 -32.92 32.89 -3.39
C ASP A 102 -31.91 31.83 -2.95
N CYS A 103 -32.24 30.56 -3.23
CA CYS A 103 -31.29 29.46 -3.24
C CYS A 103 -30.35 29.66 -4.44
N VAL A 104 -29.33 30.51 -4.27
CA VAL A 104 -28.28 30.72 -5.26
C VAL A 104 -27.67 29.37 -5.61
N GLN A 105 -28.01 28.86 -6.80
CA GLN A 105 -27.41 27.64 -7.33
C GLN A 105 -25.90 27.86 -7.44
N GLN A 106 -25.12 27.08 -6.70
CA GLN A 106 -23.67 27.13 -6.87
C GLN A 106 -23.34 26.62 -8.29
N PRO A 107 -22.42 27.26 -9.02
CA PRO A 107 -22.02 26.79 -10.34
C PRO A 107 -21.48 25.37 -10.22
N MET A 108 -22.18 24.41 -10.81
CA MET A 108 -21.76 23.02 -10.82
C MET A 108 -20.54 22.85 -11.73
N VAL A 109 -19.61 22.01 -11.32
CA VAL A 109 -18.51 21.56 -12.17
C VAL A 109 -19.07 20.59 -13.21
N ASP A 110 -18.70 20.75 -14.48
CA ASP A 110 -19.17 19.84 -15.53
C ASP A 110 -18.70 18.41 -15.23
N LYS A 111 -19.59 17.42 -15.40
CA LYS A 111 -19.37 16.02 -14.97
C LYS A 111 -18.03 15.43 -15.42
N CYS A 112 -17.60 15.77 -16.63
CA CYS A 112 -16.36 15.26 -17.24
C CYS A 112 -15.25 16.32 -17.33
N GLU A 113 -15.39 17.47 -16.65
CA GLU A 113 -14.27 18.38 -16.43
C GLU A 113 -13.24 17.69 -15.52
N THR A 114 -11.98 17.68 -15.95
CA THR A 114 -10.87 17.11 -15.18
C THR A 114 -10.42 18.10 -14.11
N ILE A 115 -10.41 17.65 -12.85
CA ILE A 115 -9.92 18.43 -11.73
C ILE A 115 -8.42 18.17 -11.58
N HIS A 116 -7.62 19.24 -11.67
CA HIS A 116 -6.17 19.15 -11.53
C HIS A 116 -5.72 19.42 -10.10
N VAL A 117 -4.89 18.51 -9.56
CA VAL A 117 -4.41 18.52 -8.19
C VAL A 117 -2.88 18.43 -8.17
N ALA A 118 -2.18 19.43 -7.65
CA ALA A 118 -0.73 19.42 -7.50
C ALA A 118 -0.31 19.08 -6.06
N ILE A 119 0.69 18.22 -5.91
CA ILE A 119 1.19 17.74 -4.61
C ILE A 119 2.71 17.69 -4.66
N VAL A 120 3.38 18.16 -3.62
CA VAL A 120 4.83 17.92 -3.44
C VAL A 120 4.99 16.69 -2.56
N CYS A 121 5.62 15.63 -3.06
CA CYS A 121 5.74 14.35 -2.37
C CYS A 121 7.14 13.77 -2.58
N ALA A 122 7.98 13.80 -1.54
CA ALA A 122 9.37 13.35 -1.62
C ALA A 122 9.70 12.36 -0.49
N GLY A 123 10.47 11.32 -0.83
CA GLY A 123 10.91 10.28 0.07
C GLY A 123 9.82 9.28 0.50
N TYR A 124 10.27 8.25 1.21
CA TYR A 124 9.47 7.11 1.65
C TYR A 124 8.25 7.48 2.49
N ASN A 125 8.39 8.44 3.41
CA ASN A 125 7.33 8.80 4.35
C ASN A 125 6.17 9.53 3.66
N ALA A 126 6.48 10.56 2.85
CA ALA A 126 5.45 11.29 2.11
C ALA A 126 4.73 10.37 1.12
N SER A 127 5.46 9.45 0.48
CA SER A 127 4.92 8.46 -0.47
C SER A 127 3.91 7.51 0.18
N ARG A 128 4.06 7.17 1.47
CA ARG A 128 3.02 6.46 2.24
C ARG A 128 1.85 7.36 2.62
N ASP A 129 2.15 8.53 3.19
CA ASP A 129 1.14 9.41 3.80
C ASP A 129 0.13 9.89 2.74
N VAL A 130 0.63 10.24 1.54
CA VAL A 130 -0.18 10.73 0.41
C VAL A 130 -1.21 9.72 -0.10
N VAL A 131 -1.01 8.41 0.14
CA VAL A 131 -2.01 7.38 -0.20
C VAL A 131 -3.32 7.60 0.57
N THR A 132 -3.24 8.08 1.82
CA THR A 132 -4.42 8.37 2.65
C THR A 132 -5.19 9.57 2.11
N LEU A 133 -4.48 10.64 1.72
CA LEU A 133 -5.06 11.78 1.02
C LEU A 133 -5.76 11.32 -0.26
N VAL A 134 -5.04 10.62 -1.13
CA VAL A 134 -5.55 10.16 -2.43
C VAL A 134 -6.80 9.28 -2.24
N LYS A 135 -6.81 8.33 -1.31
CA LYS A 135 -8.01 7.55 -0.98
C LYS A 135 -9.19 8.42 -0.56
N SER A 136 -8.98 9.42 0.31
CA SER A 136 -10.07 10.31 0.77
C SER A 136 -10.67 11.13 -0.37
N VAL A 137 -9.84 11.61 -1.31
CA VAL A 137 -10.31 12.32 -2.52
C VAL A 137 -11.02 11.34 -3.46
N LEU A 138 -10.45 10.17 -3.74
CA LEU A 138 -11.01 9.16 -4.64
C LEU A 138 -12.32 8.54 -4.13
N PHE A 139 -12.56 8.53 -2.82
CA PHE A 139 -13.80 8.04 -2.21
C PHE A 139 -14.97 9.00 -2.43
N HIS A 140 -14.71 10.32 -2.45
CA HIS A 140 -15.75 11.35 -2.58
C HIS A 140 -15.92 11.92 -4.00
N ARG A 141 -14.96 11.71 -4.90
CA ARG A 141 -14.96 12.30 -6.27
C ARG A 141 -16.21 11.97 -7.10
N ARG A 142 -16.59 12.91 -7.97
CA ARG A 142 -17.55 12.68 -9.07
C ARG A 142 -17.03 13.07 -10.46
N ASN A 143 -15.76 13.47 -10.52
CA ASN A 143 -15.08 14.01 -11.70
C ASN A 143 -13.78 13.24 -11.98
N PRO A 144 -13.31 13.21 -13.24
CA PRO A 144 -11.95 12.79 -13.57
C PRO A 144 -10.91 13.61 -12.80
N LEU A 145 -9.83 12.97 -12.38
CA LEU A 145 -8.74 13.64 -11.63
C LEU A 145 -7.43 13.55 -12.41
N HIS A 146 -6.64 14.62 -12.36
CA HIS A 146 -5.26 14.61 -12.81
C HIS A 146 -4.36 15.08 -11.67
N PHE A 147 -3.58 14.15 -11.11
CA PHE A 147 -2.57 14.45 -10.09
C PHE A 147 -1.24 14.82 -10.74
N HIS A 148 -0.66 15.93 -10.29
CA HIS A 148 0.66 16.41 -10.68
C HIS A 148 1.57 16.32 -9.46
N PHE A 149 2.54 15.39 -9.46
CA PHE A 149 3.45 15.23 -8.32
C PHE A 149 4.83 15.82 -8.62
N ILE A 150 5.29 16.76 -7.78
CA ILE A 150 6.72 17.08 -7.69
C ILE A 150 7.36 16.06 -6.75
N THR A 151 8.29 15.26 -7.27
CA THR A 151 8.85 14.08 -6.59
C THR A 151 10.37 14.03 -6.66
N ASP A 152 11.00 13.45 -5.65
CA ASP A 152 12.34 12.88 -5.83
C ASP A 152 12.24 11.52 -6.54
N SER A 153 13.38 11.02 -7.03
CA SER A 153 13.45 9.79 -7.83
C SER A 153 12.82 8.57 -7.15
N ILE A 154 12.93 8.47 -5.82
CA ILE A 154 12.35 7.36 -5.06
C ILE A 154 10.83 7.51 -4.87
N ALA A 155 10.31 8.71 -4.59
CA ALA A 155 8.86 8.92 -4.57
C ALA A 155 8.24 8.70 -5.96
N GLN A 156 8.92 9.10 -7.03
CA GLN A 156 8.49 8.81 -8.39
C GLN A 156 8.41 7.30 -8.65
N GLN A 157 9.43 6.53 -8.29
CA GLN A 157 9.43 5.07 -8.46
C GLN A 157 8.28 4.40 -7.68
N ILE A 158 8.08 4.80 -6.41
CA ILE A 158 7.03 4.27 -5.54
C ILE A 158 5.65 4.60 -6.08
N LEU A 159 5.38 5.87 -6.37
CA LEU A 159 4.07 6.35 -6.80
C LEU A 159 3.73 5.91 -8.23
N SER A 160 4.70 5.88 -9.15
CA SER A 160 4.50 5.35 -10.50
C SER A 160 4.07 3.87 -10.45
N SER A 161 4.80 3.03 -9.71
CA SER A 161 4.41 1.63 -9.50
C SER A 161 3.05 1.52 -8.81
N LEU A 162 2.79 2.35 -7.78
CA LEU A 162 1.54 2.33 -7.05
C LEU A 162 0.36 2.66 -7.96
N PHE A 163 0.35 3.81 -8.64
CA PHE A 163 -0.77 4.22 -9.49
C PHE A 163 -0.96 3.30 -10.70
N HIS A 164 0.12 2.89 -11.37
CA HIS A 164 0.06 1.94 -12.49
C HIS A 164 -0.55 0.60 -12.06
N THR A 165 -0.16 0.05 -10.91
CA THR A 165 -0.77 -1.19 -10.38
C THR A 165 -2.11 -0.96 -9.69
N TRP A 166 -2.45 0.26 -9.29
CA TRP A 166 -3.76 0.59 -8.73
C TRP A 166 -4.83 0.61 -9.82
N MET A 167 -4.54 1.09 -11.03
CA MET A 167 -5.47 1.11 -12.17
C MET A 167 -6.82 1.77 -11.83
N VAL A 168 -6.78 2.96 -11.23
CA VAL A 168 -8.00 3.69 -10.84
C VAL A 168 -8.62 4.36 -12.08
N PRO A 169 -9.89 4.06 -12.45
CA PRO A 169 -10.51 4.67 -13.63
C PRO A 169 -10.60 6.19 -13.53
N ALA A 170 -10.45 6.89 -14.66
CA ALA A 170 -10.48 8.34 -14.78
C ALA A 170 -9.51 9.07 -13.81
N VAL A 171 -8.31 8.52 -13.63
CA VAL A 171 -7.18 9.16 -12.94
C VAL A 171 -5.98 9.20 -13.87
N LYS A 172 -5.45 10.39 -14.11
CA LYS A 172 -4.13 10.60 -14.72
C LYS A 172 -3.13 11.03 -13.65
N VAL A 173 -1.86 10.65 -13.82
CA VAL A 173 -0.76 11.05 -12.95
C VAL A 173 0.46 11.43 -13.78
N ASP A 174 0.90 12.69 -13.66
CA ASP A 174 2.15 13.19 -14.24
C ASP A 174 3.16 13.51 -13.11
N PHE A 175 4.44 13.21 -13.34
CA PHE A 175 5.54 13.39 -12.38
C PHE A 175 6.54 14.45 -12.87
N TYR A 176 7.08 15.24 -11.94
CA TYR A 176 8.00 16.33 -12.18
C TYR A 176 9.20 16.20 -11.22
N ASP A 177 10.42 16.17 -11.74
CA ASP A 177 11.62 15.92 -10.94
C ASP A 177 11.94 17.13 -10.04
N ALA A 178 12.00 16.89 -8.73
CA ALA A 178 12.33 17.90 -7.73
C ALA A 178 13.81 18.32 -7.79
N ASP A 179 14.73 17.47 -8.29
CA ASP A 179 16.14 17.82 -8.42
C ASP A 179 16.39 18.79 -9.58
N GLU A 180 15.63 18.72 -10.68
CA GLU A 180 15.64 19.74 -11.76
C GLU A 180 15.16 21.12 -11.28
N LEU A 181 14.25 21.14 -10.29
CA LEU A 181 13.67 22.37 -9.73
C LEU A 181 14.47 22.92 -8.54
N LYS A 182 15.44 22.16 -8.02
CA LYS A 182 16.16 22.44 -6.77
C LYS A 182 16.85 23.80 -6.75
N SER A 183 17.52 24.17 -7.85
CA SER A 183 18.24 25.44 -8.00
C SER A 183 17.35 26.68 -7.95
N GLU A 184 16.05 26.53 -8.21
CA GLU A 184 15.10 27.65 -8.17
C GLU A 184 14.87 28.17 -6.75
N VAL A 185 15.01 27.30 -5.74
CA VAL A 185 14.64 27.57 -4.33
C VAL A 185 15.76 27.28 -3.32
N SER A 186 16.82 26.56 -3.69
CA SER A 186 17.91 26.16 -2.78
C SER A 186 18.69 27.32 -2.16
N TRP A 187 18.62 28.52 -2.75
CA TRP A 187 19.24 29.73 -2.24
C TRP A 187 18.49 30.34 -1.03
N ILE A 188 17.27 29.88 -0.74
CA ILE A 188 16.43 30.35 0.37
C ILE A 188 16.80 29.56 1.64
N PRO A 189 17.40 30.17 2.68
CA PRO A 189 17.68 29.48 3.92
C PRO A 189 16.37 29.11 4.63
N ASN A 190 16.18 27.82 4.95
CA ASN A 190 14.93 27.31 5.50
C ASN A 190 15.16 26.44 6.74
N LYS A 191 14.30 26.61 7.76
CA LYS A 191 14.30 25.83 9.02
C LYS A 191 13.13 24.84 9.12
N HIS A 192 12.26 24.79 8.13
CA HIS A 192 11.09 23.89 8.14
C HIS A 192 11.50 22.42 8.04
N TYR A 193 10.78 21.53 8.72
CA TYR A 193 11.11 20.10 8.80
C TYR A 193 11.06 19.36 7.46
N SER A 194 10.24 19.83 6.50
CA SER A 194 10.20 19.31 5.13
C SER A 194 11.39 19.75 4.25
N GLY A 195 12.36 20.49 4.81
CA GLY A 195 13.55 20.95 4.11
C GLY A 195 13.22 21.74 2.83
N ILE A 196 13.98 21.47 1.77
CA ILE A 196 13.83 22.16 0.48
C ILE A 196 12.49 21.87 -0.21
N TYR A 197 11.90 20.68 0.00
CA TYR A 197 10.61 20.32 -0.59
C TYR A 197 9.47 21.21 -0.10
N GLY A 198 9.58 21.74 1.13
CA GLY A 198 8.63 22.73 1.66
C GLY A 198 8.60 24.06 0.90
N LEU A 199 9.57 24.33 0.01
CA LEU A 199 9.61 25.53 -0.84
C LEU A 199 9.07 25.27 -2.26
N MET A 200 8.91 24.02 -2.68
CA MET A 200 8.63 23.66 -4.08
C MET A 200 7.27 24.11 -4.61
N LYS A 201 6.30 24.47 -3.73
CA LYS A 201 5.03 25.06 -4.18
C LYS A 201 5.21 26.43 -4.84
N LEU A 202 6.32 27.12 -4.59
CA LEU A 202 6.63 28.43 -5.19
C LEU A 202 6.87 28.37 -6.71
N VAL A 203 7.36 27.23 -7.21
CA VAL A 203 7.75 27.05 -8.63
C VAL A 203 6.65 26.43 -9.50
N LEU A 204 5.49 26.06 -8.94
CA LEU A 204 4.39 25.41 -9.68
C LEU A 204 3.93 26.15 -10.95
N THR A 205 4.04 27.48 -11.00
CA THR A 205 3.70 28.25 -12.21
C THR A 205 4.64 28.02 -13.38
N LYS A 206 5.89 27.61 -13.09
CA LYS A 206 6.96 27.25 -14.03
C LYS A 206 6.95 25.74 -14.34
N THR A 207 6.72 24.92 -13.32
CA THR A 207 6.74 23.44 -13.41
C THR A 207 5.54 22.86 -14.17
N LEU A 208 4.32 23.33 -13.88
CA LEU A 208 3.10 22.75 -14.45
C LEU A 208 2.88 23.18 -15.91
N PRO A 209 2.13 22.40 -16.73
CA PRO A 209 1.95 22.64 -18.15
C PRO A 209 1.48 24.07 -18.47
N SER A 210 2.02 24.67 -19.53
CA SER A 210 1.85 26.10 -19.85
C SER A 210 0.40 26.48 -20.20
N ASP A 211 -0.37 25.52 -20.70
CA ASP A 211 -1.79 25.58 -21.05
C ASP A 211 -2.71 25.36 -19.84
N LEU A 212 -2.25 24.68 -18.79
CA LEU A 212 -3.03 24.45 -17.56
C LEU A 212 -3.34 25.79 -16.88
N GLN A 213 -4.64 26.11 -16.76
CA GLN A 213 -5.11 27.41 -16.30
C GLN A 213 -5.28 27.51 -14.79
N ARG A 214 -5.73 26.43 -14.13
CA ARG A 214 -6.05 26.41 -12.70
C ARG A 214 -5.72 25.06 -12.06
N VAL A 215 -5.33 25.07 -10.79
CA VAL A 215 -4.94 23.85 -10.03
C VAL A 215 -5.22 24.00 -8.53
N ILE A 216 -5.61 22.91 -7.87
CA ILE A 216 -5.66 22.80 -6.41
C ILE A 216 -4.32 22.26 -5.93
N VAL A 217 -3.64 22.93 -5.00
CA VAL A 217 -2.41 22.42 -4.38
C VAL A 217 -2.74 21.90 -2.98
N LEU A 218 -2.25 20.71 -2.64
CA LEU A 218 -2.50 20.04 -1.36
C LEU A 218 -1.21 19.57 -0.69
N ASP A 219 -1.13 19.69 0.64
CA ASP A 219 -0.13 18.98 1.44
C ASP A 219 -0.51 17.48 1.60
N THR A 220 0.48 16.60 1.81
CA THR A 220 0.27 15.14 1.84
C THR A 220 -0.47 14.62 3.07
N ASP A 221 -0.63 15.45 4.10
CA ASP A 221 -1.28 15.14 5.38
C ASP A 221 -2.69 15.76 5.51
N ILE A 222 -3.31 16.02 4.35
CA ILE A 222 -4.70 16.43 4.17
C ILE A 222 -5.64 15.20 4.15
N THR A 223 -6.89 15.37 4.60
CA THR A 223 -7.97 14.38 4.49
C THR A 223 -9.26 15.06 4.06
N PHE A 224 -9.87 14.60 2.97
CA PHE A 224 -11.16 15.09 2.48
C PHE A 224 -12.32 14.36 3.16
N ALA A 225 -13.42 15.10 3.38
CA ALA A 225 -14.70 14.59 3.87
C ALA A 225 -15.86 14.90 2.89
N THR A 226 -15.53 15.37 1.68
CA THR A 226 -16.45 15.93 0.70
C THR A 226 -15.89 15.76 -0.72
N ASP A 227 -16.71 15.98 -1.74
CA ASP A 227 -16.23 15.98 -3.13
C ASP A 227 -15.31 17.18 -3.41
N ILE A 228 -14.12 16.94 -3.97
CA ILE A 228 -13.16 17.97 -4.35
C ILE A 228 -13.70 18.92 -5.44
N ALA A 229 -14.72 18.49 -6.20
CA ALA A 229 -15.44 19.35 -7.15
C ALA A 229 -16.07 20.59 -6.49
N GLU A 230 -16.53 20.49 -5.24
CA GLU A 230 -17.06 21.64 -4.49
C GLU A 230 -15.98 22.71 -4.23
N LEU A 231 -14.72 22.29 -4.02
CA LEU A 231 -13.57 23.19 -3.86
C LEU A 231 -13.14 23.79 -5.20
N TRP A 232 -13.13 22.98 -6.26
CA TRP A 232 -12.84 23.42 -7.63
C TRP A 232 -13.81 24.50 -8.10
N ALA A 233 -15.11 24.36 -7.79
CA ALA A 233 -16.14 25.35 -8.10
C ALA A 233 -15.86 26.75 -7.48
N VAL A 234 -15.06 26.84 -6.42
CA VAL A 234 -14.72 28.12 -5.77
C VAL A 234 -13.89 29.04 -6.68
N PHE A 235 -13.19 28.52 -7.69
CA PHE A 235 -12.52 29.37 -8.69
C PHE A 235 -13.47 30.36 -9.38
N HIS A 236 -14.74 30.00 -9.58
CA HIS A 236 -15.75 30.89 -10.17
C HIS A 236 -16.17 32.05 -9.23
N LYS A 237 -15.78 31.99 -7.95
CA LYS A 237 -16.04 33.03 -6.94
C LYS A 237 -14.93 34.09 -6.86
N PHE A 238 -13.82 33.89 -7.59
CA PHE A 238 -12.71 34.86 -7.64
C PHE A 238 -13.11 36.10 -8.45
N LYS A 239 -12.84 37.29 -7.91
CA LYS A 239 -13.23 38.57 -8.51
C LYS A 239 -12.02 39.49 -8.72
N GLY A 240 -12.08 40.33 -9.74
CA GLY A 240 -11.03 41.30 -10.05
C GLY A 240 -9.66 40.63 -10.24
N GLN A 241 -8.68 41.09 -9.47
CA GLN A 241 -7.28 40.64 -9.51
C GLN A 241 -6.97 39.43 -8.62
N GLN A 242 -7.99 38.77 -8.03
CA GLN A 242 -7.78 37.56 -7.25
C GLN A 242 -7.21 36.42 -8.12
N VAL A 243 -6.16 35.77 -7.62
CA VAL A 243 -5.40 34.70 -8.29
C VAL A 243 -4.96 33.57 -7.35
N LEU A 244 -4.96 33.83 -6.04
CA LEU A 244 -4.73 32.86 -4.98
C LEU A 244 -6.02 32.64 -4.19
N GLY A 245 -6.30 31.41 -3.75
CA GLY A 245 -7.29 31.11 -2.73
C GLY A 245 -6.67 30.31 -1.59
N LEU A 246 -6.75 30.83 -0.37
CA LEU A 246 -6.16 30.23 0.83
C LEU A 246 -7.08 30.44 2.04
N VAL A 247 -6.97 29.57 3.04
CA VAL A 247 -7.65 29.70 4.35
C VAL A 247 -6.74 30.48 5.32
N GLU A 248 -7.34 31.36 6.15
CA GLU A 248 -6.61 32.04 7.24
C GLU A 248 -5.95 31.00 8.17
N ASN A 249 -4.69 31.24 8.55
CA ASN A 249 -3.98 30.40 9.49
C ASN A 249 -4.65 30.48 10.88
N GLN A 250 -4.99 29.32 11.45
CA GLN A 250 -5.86 29.20 12.63
C GLN A 250 -5.12 29.38 13.96
N SER A 251 -3.84 29.78 13.93
CA SER A 251 -3.02 30.11 15.10
C SER A 251 -2.58 31.58 15.05
N ASP A 252 -2.18 32.14 16.19
CA ASP A 252 -1.69 33.53 16.26
C ASP A 252 -0.19 33.65 15.89
N TRP A 253 0.34 32.73 15.06
CA TRP A 253 1.75 32.68 14.62
C TRP A 253 2.20 34.02 14.01
N TYR A 254 1.57 34.45 12.92
CA TYR A 254 1.95 35.68 12.23
C TYR A 254 1.60 36.97 12.98
N LEU A 255 0.89 36.88 14.11
CA LEU A 255 0.67 38.03 15.01
C LEU A 255 1.88 38.30 15.94
N GLY A 256 2.85 37.38 16.02
CA GLY A 256 4.03 37.54 16.88
C GLY A 256 3.78 37.28 18.38
N ASN A 257 2.56 36.90 18.76
CA ASN A 257 2.12 36.88 20.16
C ASN A 257 2.25 35.51 20.85
N LEU A 258 2.83 34.50 20.20
CA LEU A 258 2.92 33.14 20.75
C LEU A 258 3.94 32.99 21.89
N TRP A 259 5.09 33.69 21.84
CA TRP A 259 6.09 33.71 22.90
C TRP A 259 6.96 34.97 22.85
N LYS A 260 7.68 35.25 23.94
CA LYS A 260 8.58 36.40 24.06
C LYS A 260 9.65 36.35 22.98
N ASN A 261 9.84 37.46 22.26
CA ASN A 261 10.75 37.61 21.12
C ASN A 261 10.37 36.79 19.86
N HIS A 262 9.12 36.29 19.73
CA HIS A 262 8.66 35.71 18.47
C HIS A 262 8.55 36.80 17.39
N ARG A 263 9.40 36.75 16.36
CA ARG A 263 9.32 37.60 15.18
C ARG A 263 8.93 36.75 13.97
N PRO A 264 7.65 36.77 13.54
CA PRO A 264 7.22 36.04 12.36
C PRO A 264 7.58 36.80 11.08
N TRP A 265 7.51 36.11 9.94
CA TRP A 265 7.55 36.75 8.63
C TRP A 265 6.34 37.67 8.41
N PRO A 266 6.41 38.64 7.48
CA PRO A 266 5.29 39.55 7.25
C PRO A 266 4.07 38.81 6.72
N ALA A 267 2.91 38.98 7.35
CA ALA A 267 1.62 38.53 6.82
C ALA A 267 0.52 39.60 6.96
N LEU A 268 -0.64 39.33 6.34
CA LEU A 268 -1.90 40.04 6.57
C LEU A 268 -2.70 39.33 7.67
N GLY A 269 -3.07 40.03 8.74
CA GLY A 269 -3.81 39.42 9.85
C GLY A 269 -3.07 38.25 10.49
N ARG A 270 -3.72 37.09 10.67
CA ARG A 270 -3.07 35.85 11.11
C ARG A 270 -2.25 35.16 10.02
N GLY A 271 -2.19 35.70 8.81
CA GLY A 271 -1.66 35.03 7.63
C GLY A 271 -2.55 33.88 7.15
N PHE A 272 -2.05 33.15 6.16
CA PHE A 272 -2.75 32.08 5.45
C PHE A 272 -1.93 30.78 5.49
N ASN A 273 -2.60 29.63 5.53
CA ASN A 273 -1.94 28.32 5.52
C ASN A 273 -1.86 27.73 4.09
N THR A 274 -0.69 27.24 3.69
CA THR A 274 -0.38 26.74 2.34
C THR A 274 -0.69 25.25 2.10
N GLY A 275 -1.40 24.57 3.01
CA GLY A 275 -1.77 23.16 2.82
C GLY A 275 -2.98 22.91 1.92
N VAL A 276 -3.76 23.95 1.62
CA VAL A 276 -4.80 23.95 0.59
C VAL A 276 -4.73 25.28 -0.15
N ILE A 277 -4.32 25.26 -1.42
CA ILE A 277 -4.16 26.44 -2.26
C ILE A 277 -4.98 26.29 -3.54
N LEU A 278 -5.72 27.33 -3.91
CA LEU A 278 -6.28 27.49 -5.24
C LEU A 278 -5.39 28.44 -6.05
N LEU A 279 -4.82 27.98 -7.15
CA LEU A 279 -3.96 28.79 -8.03
C LEU A 279 -4.61 29.00 -9.40
N LEU A 280 -4.81 30.26 -9.81
CA LEU A 280 -5.06 30.63 -11.21
C LEU A 280 -3.73 30.83 -11.93
N LEU A 281 -3.16 29.72 -12.43
CA LEU A 281 -1.83 29.66 -13.06
C LEU A 281 -1.70 30.60 -14.25
N ASP A 282 -2.72 30.71 -15.12
CA ASP A 282 -2.66 31.58 -16.30
C ASP A 282 -2.48 33.06 -15.90
N ARG A 283 -3.17 33.50 -14.84
CA ARG A 283 -3.09 34.86 -14.30
C ARG A 283 -1.80 35.07 -13.50
N LEU A 284 -1.37 34.09 -12.72
CA LEU A 284 -0.10 34.14 -11.98
C LEU A 284 1.10 34.25 -12.93
N ARG A 285 1.09 33.53 -14.05
CA ARG A 285 2.09 33.66 -15.13
C ARG A 285 2.09 35.06 -15.73
N LYS A 286 0.92 35.62 -16.07
CA LYS A 286 0.77 37.01 -16.57
C LYS A 286 1.26 38.06 -15.58
N LEU A 287 1.04 37.85 -14.27
CA LEU A 287 1.52 38.71 -13.18
C LEU A 287 3.02 38.50 -12.83
N ARG A 288 3.72 37.61 -13.53
CA ARG A 288 5.12 37.21 -13.24
C ARG A 288 5.31 36.79 -11.79
N TRP A 289 4.45 35.88 -11.31
CA TRP A 289 4.50 35.32 -9.95
C TRP A 289 5.91 34.94 -9.49
N GLU A 290 6.69 34.29 -10.37
CA GLU A 290 8.08 33.91 -10.06
C GLU A 290 8.96 35.12 -9.66
N GLN A 291 8.93 36.19 -10.46
CA GLN A 291 9.65 37.41 -10.17
C GLN A 291 9.14 38.07 -8.88
N MET A 292 7.81 38.05 -8.65
CA MET A 292 7.16 38.64 -7.49
C MET A 292 7.58 37.97 -6.17
N TRP A 293 7.60 36.64 -6.12
CA TRP A 293 7.98 35.92 -4.90
C TRP A 293 9.50 35.95 -4.68
N ARG A 294 10.31 35.84 -5.74
CA ARG A 294 11.79 35.92 -5.64
C ARG A 294 12.24 37.24 -5.01
N LEU A 295 11.83 38.37 -5.58
CA LEU A 295 12.13 39.72 -5.06
C LEU A 295 11.61 39.92 -3.62
N THR A 296 10.47 39.30 -3.30
CA THR A 296 9.91 39.37 -1.95
C THR A 296 10.75 38.60 -0.94
N ALA A 297 11.14 37.36 -1.27
CA ALA A 297 11.99 36.54 -0.42
C ALA A 297 13.37 37.17 -0.22
N GLU A 298 14.02 37.66 -1.28
CA GLU A 298 15.29 38.39 -1.20
C GLU A 298 15.22 39.57 -0.21
N ARG A 299 14.18 40.41 -0.31
CA ARG A 299 14.01 41.56 0.59
C ARG A 299 13.79 41.15 2.04
N GLU A 300 12.90 40.19 2.32
CA GLU A 300 12.62 39.81 3.70
C GLU A 300 13.80 39.06 4.35
N LEU A 301 14.54 38.26 3.59
CA LEU A 301 15.72 37.53 4.06
C LEU A 301 16.82 38.45 4.60
N MET A 302 16.96 39.68 4.08
CA MET A 302 17.87 40.69 4.64
C MET A 302 17.61 40.99 6.13
N SER A 303 16.40 40.73 6.64
CA SER A 303 16.02 40.99 8.04
C SER A 303 15.63 39.75 8.84
N MET A 304 15.15 38.70 8.17
CA MET A 304 14.63 37.47 8.79
C MET A 304 15.63 36.31 8.79
N LEU A 305 16.69 36.37 7.98
CA LEU A 305 17.77 35.38 7.79
C LEU A 305 17.34 33.99 7.27
N SER A 306 16.11 33.55 7.49
CA SER A 306 15.59 32.25 7.04
C SER A 306 14.06 32.18 7.10
N THR A 307 13.43 31.38 6.23
CA THR A 307 12.03 30.94 6.42
C THR A 307 11.92 29.96 7.59
N SER A 308 10.81 30.03 8.32
CA SER A 308 10.45 29.10 9.40
C SER A 308 9.37 28.12 8.96
N LEU A 309 8.41 28.58 8.17
CA LEU A 309 7.30 27.81 7.60
C LEU A 309 7.41 27.71 6.06
N ALA A 310 8.65 27.66 5.55
CA ALA A 310 8.99 27.46 4.14
C ALA A 310 8.19 28.35 3.16
N ASP A 311 7.47 27.75 2.21
CA ASP A 311 6.63 28.46 1.22
C ASP A 311 5.63 29.43 1.86
N GLN A 312 5.04 29.05 2.99
CA GLN A 312 3.98 29.78 3.68
C GLN A 312 4.42 31.17 4.08
N ASP A 313 5.66 31.33 4.53
CA ASP A 313 6.23 32.62 4.92
C ASP A 313 6.36 33.57 3.71
N ILE A 314 6.75 33.03 2.55
CA ILE A 314 6.93 33.80 1.31
C ILE A 314 5.57 34.14 0.68
N PHE A 315 4.63 33.19 0.60
CA PHE A 315 3.26 33.45 0.17
C PHE A 315 2.61 34.57 1.01
N ASN A 316 2.76 34.52 2.34
CA ASN A 316 2.22 35.55 3.24
C ASN A 316 2.89 36.92 3.05
N ALA A 317 4.21 36.97 2.84
CA ALA A 317 4.92 38.22 2.58
C ALA A 317 4.47 38.88 1.27
N VAL A 318 4.27 38.09 0.21
CA VAL A 318 3.73 38.58 -1.08
C VAL A 318 2.29 39.08 -0.93
N ILE A 319 1.43 38.32 -0.24
CA ILE A 319 0.01 38.70 0.00
C ILE A 319 -0.09 39.96 0.85
N LYS A 320 0.79 40.16 1.85
CA LYS A 320 0.80 41.40 2.66
C LYS A 320 1.02 42.65 1.81
N GLN A 321 1.83 42.54 0.75
CA GLN A 321 2.13 43.64 -0.17
C GLN A 321 1.08 43.78 -1.28
N ASN A 322 0.40 42.69 -1.62
CA ASN A 322 -0.56 42.62 -2.71
C ASN A 322 -1.89 42.00 -2.22
N PRO A 323 -2.60 42.61 -1.26
CA PRO A 323 -3.77 42.00 -0.60
C PRO A 323 -4.98 41.81 -1.51
N PHE A 324 -4.96 42.39 -2.72
CA PHE A 324 -5.98 42.18 -3.77
C PHE A 324 -5.83 40.85 -4.52
N LEU A 325 -4.71 40.14 -4.38
CA LEU A 325 -4.46 38.85 -5.04
C LEU A 325 -5.18 37.67 -4.37
N ILE A 326 -5.62 37.81 -3.12
CA ILE A 326 -6.15 36.72 -2.30
C ILE A 326 -7.69 36.68 -2.28
N HIS A 327 -8.23 35.50 -2.53
CA HIS A 327 -9.59 35.10 -2.20
C HIS A 327 -9.56 34.30 -0.90
N GLN A 328 -10.02 34.88 0.21
CA GLN A 328 -10.04 34.18 1.49
C GLN A 328 -11.10 33.06 1.49
N LEU A 329 -10.63 31.82 1.61
CA LEU A 329 -11.48 30.64 1.69
C LEU A 329 -12.11 30.50 3.09
N PRO A 330 -13.38 30.06 3.20
CA PRO A 330 -13.97 29.62 4.46
C PRO A 330 -13.13 28.53 5.14
N CYS A 331 -12.97 28.61 6.45
CA CYS A 331 -11.92 27.82 7.12
C CYS A 331 -12.20 26.31 7.28
N PHE A 332 -13.42 25.85 6.96
CA PHE A 332 -13.72 24.43 6.79
C PHE A 332 -13.04 23.76 5.58
N TRP A 333 -12.53 24.55 4.62
CA TRP A 333 -11.71 24.08 3.50
C TRP A 333 -10.25 23.77 3.87
N ASN A 334 -9.84 24.02 5.12
CA ASN A 334 -8.51 23.67 5.64
C ASN A 334 -8.55 23.78 7.17
N VAL A 335 -9.19 22.81 7.84
CA VAL A 335 -9.29 22.74 9.31
C VAL A 335 -7.95 22.26 9.85
N GLN A 336 -7.19 23.17 10.45
CA GLN A 336 -5.78 22.97 10.82
C GLN A 336 -5.67 22.36 12.22
N LEU A 337 -5.05 21.19 12.32
CA LEU A 337 -4.88 20.46 13.57
C LEU A 337 -3.43 20.56 14.05
N SER A 338 -3.14 21.57 14.86
CA SER A 338 -1.84 21.73 15.52
C SER A 338 -1.95 22.26 16.95
N ASP A 339 -0.81 22.38 17.63
CA ASP A 339 -0.76 23.05 18.92
C ASP A 339 -1.17 24.52 18.74
N HIS A 340 -2.02 25.04 19.63
CA HIS A 340 -2.51 26.42 19.62
C HIS A 340 -3.39 26.84 18.42
N THR A 341 -3.89 25.91 17.59
CA THR A 341 -4.91 26.20 16.56
C THR A 341 -6.31 26.36 17.16
N ARG A 342 -7.12 27.26 16.60
CA ARG A 342 -8.53 27.52 16.96
C ARG A 342 -9.53 26.82 16.02
N SER A 343 -9.20 25.60 15.61
CA SER A 343 -9.96 24.80 14.62
C SER A 343 -11.43 24.59 14.99
N GLU A 344 -11.76 24.55 16.28
CA GLU A 344 -13.13 24.43 16.80
C GLU A 344 -14.06 25.60 16.44
N LYS A 345 -13.52 26.66 15.83
CA LYS A 345 -14.31 27.79 15.30
C LYS A 345 -14.71 27.63 13.83
N CYS A 346 -14.23 26.59 13.14
CA CYS A 346 -14.44 26.39 11.71
C CYS A 346 -15.58 25.43 11.35
N TYR A 347 -16.17 24.78 12.36
CA TYR A 347 -17.30 23.87 12.23
C TYR A 347 -18.15 23.98 13.51
N LYS A 348 -19.47 23.83 13.38
CA LYS A 348 -20.38 23.60 14.51
C LYS A 348 -20.67 22.12 14.64
N ASP A 349 -20.98 21.50 13.51
CA ASP A 349 -21.33 20.09 13.39
C ASP A 349 -20.37 19.37 12.42
N VAL A 350 -20.31 18.04 12.52
CA VAL A 350 -19.41 17.23 11.67
C VAL A 350 -19.74 17.30 10.17
N SER A 351 -20.96 17.70 9.81
CA SER A 351 -21.39 17.97 8.43
C SER A 351 -20.76 19.23 7.81
N ASP A 352 -20.23 20.14 8.64
CA ASP A 352 -19.57 21.36 8.16
C ASP A 352 -18.13 21.07 7.69
N LEU A 353 -17.56 19.93 8.09
CA LEU A 353 -16.18 19.57 7.80
C LEU A 353 -16.03 19.17 6.33
N LYS A 354 -15.14 19.87 5.62
CA LYS A 354 -14.84 19.60 4.20
C LYS A 354 -13.43 19.04 4.03
N VAL A 355 -12.43 19.66 4.65
CA VAL A 355 -11.02 19.26 4.57
C VAL A 355 -10.32 19.42 5.92
N ILE A 356 -9.67 18.35 6.38
CA ILE A 356 -8.92 18.26 7.63
C ILE A 356 -7.42 18.25 7.32
N HIS A 357 -6.60 18.98 8.07
CA HIS A 357 -5.16 19.13 7.82
C HIS A 357 -4.35 18.83 9.08
N TRP A 358 -3.53 17.78 9.05
CA TRP A 358 -2.69 17.35 10.18
C TRP A 358 -1.36 18.10 10.30
N ASN A 359 -1.39 19.42 10.13
CA ASN A 359 -0.21 20.29 9.94
C ASN A 359 0.81 20.32 11.09
N SER A 360 0.56 19.66 12.23
CA SER A 360 1.55 19.50 13.30
C SER A 360 2.58 18.42 12.99
N PRO A 361 3.86 18.61 13.39
CA PRO A 361 4.83 17.50 13.49
C PRO A 361 4.38 16.35 14.40
N LYS A 362 3.44 16.60 15.33
CA LYS A 362 2.84 15.55 16.18
C LYS A 362 1.81 14.69 15.43
N LYS A 363 1.36 15.11 14.24
CA LYS A 363 0.33 14.47 13.40
C LYS A 363 -0.87 14.03 14.26
N LEU A 364 -1.22 12.75 14.27
CA LEU A 364 -2.33 12.22 15.07
C LEU A 364 -2.21 12.48 16.58
N ARG A 365 -1.01 12.76 17.14
CA ARG A 365 -0.78 12.96 18.58
C ARG A 365 -1.12 14.38 19.09
N VAL A 366 -1.63 15.27 18.24
CA VAL A 366 -2.12 16.61 18.64
C VAL A 366 -3.23 16.51 19.70
N LYS A 367 -3.34 17.52 20.58
CA LYS A 367 -4.47 17.67 21.52
C LYS A 367 -5.50 18.60 20.91
N ASN A 368 -6.71 18.08 20.65
CA ASN A 368 -7.86 18.85 20.19
C ASN A 368 -9.15 18.28 20.81
N LYS A 369 -10.16 19.11 21.06
CA LYS A 369 -11.45 18.70 21.65
C LYS A 369 -12.14 17.58 20.85
N HIS A 370 -12.01 17.60 19.53
CA HIS A 370 -12.65 16.64 18.62
C HIS A 370 -11.63 15.68 17.97
N VAL A 371 -10.43 15.52 18.57
CA VAL A 371 -9.33 14.74 17.99
C VAL A 371 -9.69 13.29 17.68
N GLU A 372 -10.56 12.66 18.47
CA GLU A 372 -10.98 11.27 18.26
C GLU A 372 -11.79 11.11 16.97
N PHE A 373 -12.70 12.05 16.68
CA PHE A 373 -13.44 12.07 15.41
C PHE A 373 -12.48 12.22 14.22
N PHE A 374 -11.56 13.20 14.29
CA PHE A 374 -10.58 13.41 13.22
C PHE A 374 -9.67 12.20 13.01
N ARG A 375 -9.16 11.59 14.10
CA ARG A 375 -8.37 10.35 14.05
C ARG A 375 -9.15 9.22 13.40
N ASN A 376 -10.41 9.01 13.78
CA ASN A 376 -11.23 7.94 13.23
C ASN A 376 -11.50 8.15 11.73
N LEU A 377 -11.72 9.39 11.28
CA LEU A 377 -11.85 9.71 9.86
C LEU A 377 -10.54 9.43 9.09
N TYR A 378 -9.39 9.87 9.62
CA TYR A 378 -8.09 9.57 9.01
C TYR A 378 -7.80 8.07 8.96
N LEU A 379 -8.02 7.35 10.07
CA LEU A 379 -7.82 5.91 10.18
C LEU A 379 -8.76 5.13 9.24
N THR A 380 -9.99 5.62 9.04
CA THR A 380 -10.93 5.06 8.06
C THR A 380 -10.29 5.02 6.68
N PHE A 381 -9.75 6.13 6.17
CA PHE A 381 -9.10 6.16 4.86
C PHE A 381 -7.73 5.46 4.85
N LEU A 382 -6.99 5.50 5.96
CA LEU A 382 -5.70 4.80 6.08
C LEU A 382 -5.90 3.29 5.87
N GLU A 383 -6.90 2.70 6.54
CA GLU A 383 -7.20 1.27 6.53
C GLU A 383 -8.19 0.84 5.43
N TYR A 384 -8.85 1.79 4.74
CA TYR A 384 -9.76 1.51 3.62
C TYR A 384 -9.07 0.72 2.51
N ASP A 385 -9.71 -0.35 2.03
CA ASP A 385 -9.19 -1.15 0.92
C ASP A 385 -9.17 -0.32 -0.38
N GLY A 386 -7.97 0.03 -0.82
CA GLY A 386 -7.77 0.80 -2.04
C GLY A 386 -8.27 0.09 -3.30
N ASN A 387 -8.38 -1.23 -3.31
CA ASN A 387 -8.84 -1.99 -4.49
C ASN A 387 -10.32 -1.73 -4.79
N LEU A 388 -11.12 -1.32 -3.80
CA LEU A 388 -12.52 -0.91 -4.00
C LEU A 388 -12.66 0.33 -4.90
N LEU A 389 -11.63 1.17 -4.97
CA LEU A 389 -11.60 2.40 -5.78
C LEU A 389 -11.32 2.15 -7.28
N ARG A 390 -11.03 0.89 -7.67
CA ARG A 390 -10.91 0.46 -9.07
C ARG A 390 -12.23 0.43 -9.83
N ARG A 391 -13.36 0.51 -9.12
CA ARG A 391 -14.68 0.49 -9.74
C ARG A 391 -14.92 1.82 -10.47
N GLU A 392 -15.41 1.76 -11.69
CA GLU A 392 -15.87 2.94 -12.41
C GLU A 392 -17.12 3.50 -11.70
N LEU A 393 -17.06 4.77 -11.30
CA LEU A 393 -18.14 5.45 -10.56
C LEU A 393 -19.01 6.33 -11.46
N PHE A 394 -18.48 6.77 -12.60
CA PHE A 394 -19.15 7.66 -13.54
C PHE A 394 -18.54 7.48 -14.94
N GLY A 395 -19.40 7.25 -15.95
CA GLY A 395 -18.97 7.24 -17.34
C GLY A 395 -18.61 8.64 -17.83
N CYS A 396 -17.35 8.82 -18.22
CA CYS A 396 -16.81 9.98 -18.93
C CYS A 396 -15.83 9.48 -20.02
N PRO A 397 -15.65 10.21 -21.14
CA PRO A 397 -14.64 9.87 -22.14
C PRO A 397 -13.24 10.10 -21.55
N SER A 398 -12.68 9.07 -20.94
CA SER A 398 -11.27 9.03 -20.58
C SER A 398 -10.49 8.52 -21.79
N GLU A 399 -9.25 8.97 -21.96
CA GLU A 399 -8.24 8.05 -22.49
C GLU A 399 -8.24 6.85 -21.55
N ALA A 400 -8.76 5.71 -22.01
CA ALA A 400 -8.72 4.49 -21.23
C ALA A 400 -7.24 4.11 -21.10
N ASP A 401 -6.77 3.87 -19.87
CA ASP A 401 -5.41 3.36 -19.68
C ASP A 401 -5.29 2.06 -20.48
N HIS A 402 -4.41 2.05 -21.50
CA HIS A 402 -4.19 0.89 -22.35
C HIS A 402 -3.89 -0.38 -21.53
N ASN A 403 -3.35 -0.26 -20.32
CA ASN A 403 -3.14 -1.39 -19.42
C ASN A 403 -4.48 -1.97 -18.92
N SER A 404 -5.46 -1.12 -18.60
CA SER A 404 -6.81 -1.52 -18.20
C SER A 404 -7.57 -2.17 -19.36
N GLU A 405 -7.51 -1.56 -20.56
CA GLU A 405 -8.12 -2.14 -21.77
C GLU A 405 -7.53 -3.52 -22.10
N ASN A 406 -6.20 -3.64 -22.10
CA ASN A 406 -5.52 -4.91 -22.37
C ASN A 406 -5.80 -5.96 -21.30
N LEU A 407 -5.89 -5.57 -20.01
CA LEU A 407 -6.27 -6.48 -18.94
C LEU A 407 -7.71 -6.97 -19.14
N GLN A 408 -8.67 -6.08 -19.39
CA GLN A 408 -10.07 -6.44 -19.58
C GLN A 408 -10.28 -7.28 -20.84
N LYS A 409 -9.52 -7.01 -21.93
CA LYS A 409 -9.44 -7.87 -23.12
C LYS A 409 -8.84 -9.25 -22.84
N THR A 410 -7.84 -9.33 -21.96
CA THR A 410 -7.23 -10.61 -21.55
C THR A 410 -8.17 -11.41 -20.66
N LEU A 411 -8.87 -10.76 -19.73
CA LEU A 411 -9.84 -11.40 -18.83
C LEU A 411 -11.09 -11.88 -19.57
N SER A 412 -11.58 -11.13 -20.56
CA SER A 412 -12.72 -11.54 -21.42
C SER A 412 -12.37 -12.62 -22.45
N GLN A 413 -11.09 -12.97 -22.60
CA GLN A 413 -10.64 -14.16 -23.35
C GLN A 413 -10.56 -15.43 -22.49
N LEU A 414 -10.79 -15.32 -21.17
CA LEU A 414 -10.89 -16.49 -20.31
C LEU A 414 -12.28 -17.12 -20.46
N ASP A 415 -12.29 -18.42 -20.69
CA ASP A 415 -13.50 -19.24 -20.65
C ASP A 415 -13.99 -19.36 -19.19
N GLU A 416 -15.14 -18.76 -18.87
CA GLU A 416 -15.74 -18.81 -17.53
C GLU A 416 -16.22 -20.21 -17.15
N ASP A 417 -16.48 -21.07 -18.13
CA ASP A 417 -16.82 -22.49 -17.92
C ASP A 417 -15.57 -23.38 -17.73
N ASP A 418 -14.35 -22.84 -17.87
CA ASP A 418 -13.11 -23.60 -17.59
C ASP A 418 -13.09 -24.03 -16.12
N PRO A 419 -13.00 -25.34 -15.79
CA PRO A 419 -12.96 -25.84 -14.42
C PRO A 419 -11.77 -25.30 -13.57
N CYS A 420 -10.83 -24.62 -14.20
CA CYS A 420 -9.63 -24.00 -13.64
C CYS A 420 -9.59 -22.47 -13.86
N TYR A 421 -10.69 -21.85 -14.27
CA TYR A 421 -10.87 -20.40 -14.46
C TYR A 421 -10.28 -19.58 -13.29
N GLU A 422 -10.56 -19.96 -12.04
CA GLU A 422 -10.04 -19.26 -10.85
C GLU A 422 -8.49 -19.21 -10.81
N PHE A 423 -7.78 -20.26 -11.24
CA PHE A 423 -6.31 -20.19 -11.36
C PHE A 423 -5.87 -19.32 -12.54
N ARG A 424 -6.59 -19.41 -13.68
CA ARG A 424 -6.25 -18.63 -14.88
C ARG A 424 -6.46 -17.13 -14.67
N ARG A 425 -7.54 -16.72 -13.98
CA ARG A 425 -7.80 -15.32 -13.62
C ARG A 425 -6.66 -14.75 -12.78
N GLU A 426 -6.20 -15.50 -11.79
CA GLU A 426 -5.17 -15.05 -10.82
C GLU A 426 -3.78 -14.90 -11.43
N ARG A 427 -3.48 -15.62 -12.52
CA ARG A 427 -2.31 -15.35 -13.36
C ARG A 427 -2.29 -13.92 -13.88
N PHE A 428 -3.47 -13.35 -14.17
CA PHE A 428 -3.63 -12.02 -14.78
C PHE A 428 -4.01 -10.92 -13.77
N THR A 429 -4.48 -11.26 -12.56
CA THR A 429 -4.72 -10.29 -11.47
C THR A 429 -3.51 -9.35 -11.31
N VAL A 430 -3.75 -8.03 -11.42
CA VAL A 430 -2.74 -7.00 -11.16
C VAL A 430 -2.94 -6.53 -9.73
N HIS A 431 -2.08 -6.95 -8.81
CA HIS A 431 -2.17 -6.50 -7.42
C HIS A 431 -1.58 -5.09 -7.28
N ARG A 432 -2.33 -4.19 -6.64
CA ARG A 432 -1.81 -2.87 -6.24
C ARG A 432 -0.56 -3.07 -5.39
N THR A 433 0.52 -2.35 -5.70
CA THR A 433 1.85 -2.60 -5.12
C THR A 433 2.52 -1.29 -4.70
N HIS A 434 2.84 -1.16 -3.42
CA HIS A 434 3.62 -0.05 -2.86
C HIS A 434 5.06 -0.53 -2.62
N LEU A 435 6.00 -0.08 -3.44
CA LEU A 435 7.42 -0.37 -3.31
C LEU A 435 8.03 0.39 -2.11
N TYR A 436 9.14 -0.13 -1.57
CA TYR A 436 9.94 0.51 -0.51
C TYR A 436 9.11 1.25 0.56
N PHE A 437 8.25 0.51 1.25
CA PHE A 437 7.32 1.03 2.24
C PHE A 437 8.03 1.62 3.47
N LEU A 438 9.23 1.13 3.78
CA LEU A 438 10.13 1.71 4.79
C LEU A 438 11.40 2.21 4.09
N HIS A 439 12.20 3.00 4.81
CA HIS A 439 13.48 3.50 4.32
C HIS A 439 14.37 2.35 3.81
N TYR A 440 14.89 2.50 2.60
CA TYR A 440 15.83 1.58 2.00
C TYR A 440 17.09 2.33 1.56
N GLU A 441 18.24 1.79 1.93
CA GLU A 441 19.55 2.35 1.64
C GLU A 441 20.57 1.22 1.59
N TYR A 442 21.30 1.15 0.48
CA TYR A 442 22.26 0.09 0.20
C TYR A 442 23.35 0.65 -0.71
N GLU A 443 24.60 0.59 -0.22
CA GLU A 443 25.78 0.92 -0.99
C GLU A 443 26.38 -0.37 -1.58
N PRO A 444 26.50 -0.48 -2.92
CA PRO A 444 27.08 -1.67 -3.54
C PRO A 444 28.58 -1.85 -3.23
N SER A 445 28.98 -3.10 -3.00
CA SER A 445 30.40 -3.46 -2.94
C SER A 445 31.14 -3.20 -4.26
N THR A 446 32.41 -2.80 -4.14
CA THR A 446 33.29 -2.53 -5.28
C THR A 446 33.72 -3.79 -6.04
N ASP A 447 33.59 -4.98 -5.45
CA ASP A 447 33.93 -6.25 -6.07
C ASP A 447 32.77 -6.88 -6.87
N ASN A 448 31.57 -6.27 -6.82
CA ASN A 448 30.38 -6.70 -7.55
C ASN A 448 30.00 -8.17 -7.26
N THR A 449 30.26 -8.64 -6.03
CA THR A 449 29.94 -10.02 -5.59
C THR A 449 28.69 -10.11 -4.73
N ASP A 450 28.12 -8.98 -4.31
CA ASP A 450 27.01 -8.94 -3.35
C ASP A 450 25.79 -9.77 -3.78
N VAL A 451 25.08 -10.26 -2.75
CA VAL A 451 23.95 -11.17 -2.89
C VAL A 451 22.74 -10.61 -2.13
N THR A 452 21.61 -10.42 -2.78
CA THR A 452 20.36 -10.08 -2.06
C THR A 452 19.61 -11.34 -1.67
N LEU A 453 19.21 -11.49 -0.39
CA LEU A 453 18.23 -12.50 0.00
C LEU A 453 16.85 -12.06 -0.48
N VAL A 454 16.20 -12.91 -1.26
CA VAL A 454 14.86 -12.68 -1.80
C VAL A 454 13.89 -13.62 -1.10
N ALA A 455 12.86 -13.05 -0.47
CA ALA A 455 11.79 -13.81 0.15
C ALA A 455 10.45 -13.07 0.06
N GLN A 456 9.39 -13.72 0.53
CA GLN A 456 8.03 -13.17 0.56
C GLN A 456 7.29 -13.70 1.79
N LEU A 457 6.33 -12.93 2.32
CA LEU A 457 5.59 -13.29 3.54
C LEU A 457 4.22 -12.61 3.68
N SER A 458 3.40 -13.16 4.56
CA SER A 458 2.19 -12.55 5.14
C SER A 458 2.32 -12.36 6.65
N MET A 459 1.35 -11.70 7.29
CA MET A 459 1.36 -11.39 8.73
C MET A 459 1.64 -12.59 9.65
N ASP A 460 1.19 -13.79 9.29
CA ASP A 460 1.39 -15.04 10.06
C ASP A 460 2.84 -15.58 10.05
N ARG A 461 3.75 -14.87 9.38
CA ARG A 461 5.20 -15.14 9.35
C ARG A 461 6.07 -13.97 9.79
N LEU A 462 5.47 -12.88 10.24
CA LEU A 462 6.18 -11.65 10.58
C LEU A 462 7.28 -11.88 11.65
N GLN A 463 7.09 -12.83 12.56
CA GLN A 463 8.08 -13.24 13.56
C GLN A 463 9.42 -13.75 12.99
N MET A 464 9.45 -14.24 11.75
CA MET A 464 10.68 -14.72 11.10
C MET A 464 11.59 -13.58 10.65
N LEU A 465 11.04 -12.38 10.45
CA LEU A 465 11.74 -11.24 9.84
C LEU A 465 12.95 -10.79 10.66
N GLU A 466 12.78 -10.60 11.98
CA GLU A 466 13.91 -10.29 12.88
C GLU A 466 14.97 -11.38 12.91
N ALA A 467 14.56 -12.65 12.85
CA ALA A 467 15.48 -13.77 12.90
C ALA A 467 16.31 -13.86 11.62
N ILE A 468 15.70 -13.63 10.45
CA ILE A 468 16.43 -13.52 9.18
C ILE A 468 17.41 -12.34 9.22
N CYS A 469 16.99 -11.15 9.67
CA CYS A 469 17.89 -9.99 9.78
C CYS A 469 19.07 -10.19 10.75
N LYS A 470 18.96 -11.11 11.73
CA LYS A 470 20.06 -11.51 12.63
C LYS A 470 20.98 -12.57 12.02
N HIS A 471 20.51 -13.33 11.03
CA HIS A 471 21.26 -14.41 10.37
C HIS A 471 21.84 -14.00 9.00
N TRP A 472 21.33 -12.90 8.40
CA TRP A 472 21.73 -12.42 7.08
C TRP A 472 22.12 -10.94 7.12
N GLU A 473 23.42 -10.68 7.05
CA GLU A 473 24.00 -9.33 7.09
C GLU A 473 23.86 -8.58 5.76
N GLY A 474 23.76 -9.30 4.64
CA GLY A 474 23.61 -8.72 3.30
C GLY A 474 22.27 -7.99 3.06
N PRO A 475 22.10 -7.38 1.88
CA PRO A 475 20.82 -6.78 1.51
C PRO A 475 19.70 -7.82 1.39
N ILE A 476 18.46 -7.38 1.59
CA ILE A 476 17.26 -8.23 1.50
C ILE A 476 16.20 -7.50 0.65
N SER A 477 15.45 -8.23 -0.19
CA SER A 477 14.19 -7.73 -0.79
C SER A 477 13.04 -8.65 -0.39
N LEU A 478 11.95 -8.05 0.09
CA LEU A 478 10.78 -8.73 0.65
C LEU A 478 9.49 -8.23 0.02
N ALA A 479 8.70 -9.14 -0.54
CA ALA A 479 7.31 -8.86 -0.87
C ALA A 479 6.39 -9.27 0.29
N LEU A 480 5.60 -8.32 0.81
CA LEU A 480 4.67 -8.52 1.92
C LEU A 480 3.24 -8.50 1.40
N TYR A 481 2.51 -9.61 1.59
CA TYR A 481 1.13 -9.76 1.13
C TYR A 481 0.14 -9.37 2.22
N LEU A 482 -0.31 -8.10 2.21
CA LEU A 482 -1.02 -7.44 3.32
C LEU A 482 -2.29 -6.70 2.83
N SER A 483 -3.31 -6.54 3.67
CA SER A 483 -4.33 -5.50 3.50
C SER A 483 -3.77 -4.13 3.89
N ASP A 484 -4.48 -3.03 3.57
CA ASP A 484 -4.09 -1.69 4.03
C ASP A 484 -3.99 -1.60 5.57
N ALA A 485 -4.93 -2.22 6.29
CA ALA A 485 -4.89 -2.27 7.75
C ALA A 485 -3.69 -3.09 8.29
N GLU A 486 -3.37 -4.22 7.65
CA GLU A 486 -2.20 -5.03 8.00
C GLU A 486 -0.89 -4.31 7.68
N ALA A 487 -0.83 -3.51 6.60
CA ALA A 487 0.34 -2.68 6.31
C ALA A 487 0.62 -1.65 7.42
N GLN A 488 -0.41 -1.12 8.08
CA GLN A 488 -0.24 -0.27 9.26
C GLN A 488 0.18 -1.04 10.51
N GLN A 489 -0.28 -2.30 10.67
CA GLN A 489 0.21 -3.19 11.74
C GLN A 489 1.69 -3.52 11.53
N PHE A 490 2.09 -3.81 10.29
CA PHE A 490 3.47 -4.03 9.89
C PHE A 490 4.35 -2.79 10.15
N LEU A 491 3.89 -1.59 9.77
CA LEU A 491 4.60 -0.34 10.04
C LEU A 491 4.90 -0.17 11.54
N ARG A 492 3.89 -0.40 12.40
CA ARG A 492 4.04 -0.34 13.87
C ARG A 492 4.97 -1.43 14.41
N TYR A 493 4.91 -2.64 13.87
CA TYR A 493 5.81 -3.74 14.25
C TYR A 493 7.27 -3.40 13.90
N ALA A 494 7.54 -2.98 12.66
CA ALA A 494 8.87 -2.63 12.22
C ALA A 494 9.46 -1.46 13.01
N GLN A 495 8.67 -0.39 13.23
CA GLN A 495 9.06 0.76 14.06
C GLN A 495 9.29 0.42 15.54
N GLY A 496 8.65 -0.65 16.05
CA GLY A 496 8.85 -1.16 17.40
C GLY A 496 10.05 -2.10 17.56
N SER A 497 10.69 -2.53 16.46
CA SER A 497 11.80 -3.48 16.47
C SER A 497 13.13 -2.79 16.24
N GLU A 498 14.00 -2.80 17.26
CA GLU A 498 15.37 -2.27 17.20
C GLU A 498 16.20 -2.91 16.07
N VAL A 499 15.97 -4.21 15.81
CA VAL A 499 16.65 -4.98 14.77
C VAL A 499 16.25 -4.54 13.38
N LEU A 500 14.99 -4.18 13.16
CA LEU A 500 14.51 -3.74 11.85
C LEU A 500 14.80 -2.26 11.61
N MET A 501 14.71 -1.43 12.65
CA MET A 501 15.05 0.00 12.58
C MET A 501 16.55 0.28 12.40
N SER A 502 17.43 -0.64 12.78
CA SER A 502 18.88 -0.54 12.55
C SER A 502 19.33 -1.05 11.17
N ARG A 503 18.40 -1.54 10.33
CA ARG A 503 18.69 -2.22 9.05
C ARG A 503 18.18 -1.43 7.85
N GLY A 504 19.00 -0.52 7.32
CA GLY A 504 18.67 0.26 6.10
C GLY A 504 18.60 -0.58 4.81
N ASN A 505 19.33 -1.70 4.73
CA ASN A 505 19.48 -2.49 3.50
C ASN A 505 18.38 -3.55 3.29
N VAL A 506 17.16 -3.33 3.82
CA VAL A 506 16.01 -4.23 3.65
C VAL A 506 14.90 -3.53 2.88
N GLY A 507 14.66 -3.97 1.63
CA GLY A 507 13.60 -3.47 0.78
C GLY A 507 12.26 -4.13 1.11
N TYR A 508 11.28 -3.35 1.56
CA TYR A 508 9.94 -3.83 1.91
C TYR A 508 8.93 -3.39 0.85
N HIS A 509 8.36 -4.34 0.10
CA HIS A 509 7.41 -4.07 -0.98
C HIS A 509 6.03 -4.62 -0.57
N ILE A 510 5.05 -3.75 -0.32
CA ILE A 510 3.69 -4.20 0.02
C ILE A 510 2.94 -4.52 -1.27
N VAL A 511 2.46 -5.76 -1.38
CA VAL A 511 1.54 -6.20 -2.43
C VAL A 511 0.18 -6.38 -1.77
N TYR A 512 -0.79 -5.57 -2.16
CA TYR A 512 -2.08 -5.54 -1.46
C TYR A 512 -2.92 -6.79 -1.74
N LYS A 513 -3.58 -7.30 -0.70
CA LYS A 513 -4.43 -8.50 -0.76
C LYS A 513 -5.59 -8.35 -1.74
N GLU A 514 -5.73 -9.33 -2.63
CA GLU A 514 -6.78 -9.43 -3.64
C GLU A 514 -6.90 -10.88 -4.11
N GLY A 515 -8.08 -11.31 -4.58
CA GLY A 515 -8.25 -12.67 -5.08
C GLY A 515 -8.34 -13.76 -4.00
N GLN A 516 -8.38 -15.03 -4.42
CA GLN A 516 -8.68 -16.18 -3.56
C GLN A 516 -7.45 -16.95 -3.07
N PHE A 517 -6.32 -16.90 -3.78
CA PHE A 517 -5.12 -17.68 -3.47
C PHE A 517 -3.98 -16.79 -3.01
N TYR A 518 -3.00 -17.37 -2.34
CA TYR A 518 -1.75 -16.69 -2.06
C TYR A 518 -0.89 -16.59 -3.35
N PRO A 519 -0.59 -15.40 -3.88
CA PRO A 519 0.02 -15.25 -5.21
C PRO A 519 1.55 -15.42 -5.13
N VAL A 520 2.02 -16.55 -4.60
CA VAL A 520 3.43 -16.80 -4.20
C VAL A 520 4.46 -16.42 -5.28
N ASN A 521 4.23 -16.77 -6.53
CA ASN A 521 5.17 -16.51 -7.62
C ASN A 521 5.15 -15.05 -8.07
N LEU A 522 4.01 -14.35 -8.00
CA LEU A 522 3.97 -12.89 -8.18
C LEU A 522 4.80 -12.20 -7.08
N LEU A 523 4.63 -12.61 -5.82
CA LEU A 523 5.35 -12.02 -4.68
C LEU A 523 6.86 -12.22 -4.82
N ARG A 524 7.31 -13.42 -5.19
CA ARG A 524 8.72 -13.69 -5.51
C ARG A 524 9.22 -12.77 -6.63
N ASN A 525 8.48 -12.63 -7.74
CA ASN A 525 8.88 -11.77 -8.85
C ASN A 525 8.93 -10.27 -8.47
N VAL A 526 7.99 -9.79 -7.63
CA VAL A 526 8.02 -8.42 -7.10
C VAL A 526 9.31 -8.19 -6.31
N ALA A 527 9.74 -9.12 -5.46
CA ALA A 527 11.00 -9.00 -4.74
C ALA A 527 12.23 -9.12 -5.68
N MET A 528 12.24 -10.09 -6.61
CA MET A 528 13.34 -10.28 -7.58
C MET A 528 13.62 -9.04 -8.44
N ARG A 529 12.59 -8.36 -8.94
CA ARG A 529 12.74 -7.15 -9.77
C ARG A 529 13.48 -6.02 -9.05
N HIS A 530 13.31 -5.92 -7.72
CA HIS A 530 13.87 -4.88 -6.86
C HIS A 530 15.14 -5.30 -6.11
N VAL A 531 15.73 -6.43 -6.49
CA VAL A 531 17.13 -6.78 -6.16
C VAL A 531 18.05 -5.78 -6.83
N ASN A 532 18.93 -5.11 -6.08
CA ASN A 532 19.90 -4.17 -6.64
C ASN A 532 21.33 -4.74 -6.78
N THR A 533 21.51 -6.01 -6.40
CA THR A 533 22.77 -6.75 -6.49
C THR A 533 22.87 -7.58 -7.78
N PRO A 534 24.06 -8.07 -8.18
CA PRO A 534 24.22 -8.93 -9.35
C PRO A 534 23.71 -10.37 -9.12
N PHE A 535 23.61 -10.81 -7.87
CA PHE A 535 23.20 -12.16 -7.48
C PHE A 535 22.08 -12.12 -6.45
N MET A 536 21.18 -13.10 -6.50
CA MET A 536 20.10 -13.24 -5.54
C MET A 536 20.07 -14.65 -4.97
N PHE A 537 19.88 -14.74 -3.67
CA PHE A 537 19.64 -15.98 -2.96
C PHE A 537 18.13 -16.13 -2.70
N LEU A 538 17.51 -17.08 -3.40
CA LEU A 538 16.07 -17.29 -3.43
C LEU A 538 15.64 -18.20 -2.26
N SER A 539 14.94 -17.64 -1.28
CA SER A 539 14.52 -18.31 -0.04
C SER A 539 13.03 -18.19 0.24
N ASP A 540 12.48 -19.13 1.01
CA ASP A 540 11.22 -18.92 1.70
C ASP A 540 11.49 -18.28 3.07
N ILE A 541 10.52 -17.52 3.61
CA ILE A 541 10.66 -16.79 4.89
C ILE A 541 10.77 -17.71 6.12
N ASP A 542 10.37 -18.97 5.98
CA ASP A 542 10.42 -19.98 7.05
C ASP A 542 11.83 -20.58 7.26
N PHE A 543 12.84 -20.11 6.51
CA PHE A 543 14.22 -20.56 6.60
C PHE A 543 15.13 -19.54 7.26
N LEU A 544 15.94 -20.01 8.22
CA LEU A 544 17.07 -19.26 8.74
C LEU A 544 18.37 -19.77 8.07
N PRO A 545 19.15 -18.90 7.42
CA PRO A 545 20.46 -19.27 6.89
C PRO A 545 21.48 -19.45 8.03
N MET A 546 22.56 -20.19 7.75
CA MET A 546 23.69 -20.23 8.67
C MET A 546 24.34 -18.84 8.82
N TYR A 547 24.90 -18.56 10.00
CA TYR A 547 25.70 -17.35 10.21
C TYR A 547 26.86 -17.28 9.22
N GLY A 548 27.11 -16.11 8.65
CA GLY A 548 28.13 -15.91 7.62
C GLY A 548 27.80 -16.46 6.23
N LEU A 549 26.56 -16.95 5.98
CA LEU A 549 26.18 -17.44 4.64
C LEU A 549 26.35 -16.37 3.55
N TYR A 550 26.05 -15.10 3.86
CA TYR A 550 26.22 -13.98 2.93
C TYR A 550 27.65 -13.91 2.38
N GLU A 551 28.63 -13.79 3.28
CA GLU A 551 30.06 -13.74 2.94
C GLU A 551 30.57 -15.02 2.28
N TYR A 552 30.02 -16.17 2.64
CA TYR A 552 30.35 -17.43 1.98
C TYR A 552 29.83 -17.48 0.52
N LEU A 553 28.63 -16.95 0.27
CA LEU A 553 28.06 -16.86 -1.08
C LEU A 553 28.82 -15.85 -1.95
N ARG A 554 29.17 -14.67 -1.41
CA ARG A 554 30.04 -13.69 -2.10
C ARG A 554 31.38 -14.30 -2.52
N LYS A 555 32.05 -15.05 -1.63
CA LYS A 555 33.29 -15.76 -1.97
C LYS A 555 33.06 -16.87 -3.02
N SER A 556 31.91 -17.52 -2.99
CA SER A 556 31.52 -18.54 -3.97
C SER A 556 31.29 -17.96 -5.37
N VAL A 557 30.86 -16.70 -5.51
CA VAL A 557 30.73 -16.00 -6.81
C VAL A 557 32.04 -16.03 -7.59
N LEU A 558 33.14 -15.66 -6.93
CA LEU A 558 34.48 -15.63 -7.54
C LEU A 558 35.06 -17.04 -7.72
N GLN A 559 34.97 -17.88 -6.69
CA GLN A 559 35.55 -19.24 -6.70
C GLN A 559 34.92 -20.17 -7.75
N LEU A 560 33.64 -19.96 -8.06
CA LEU A 560 32.89 -20.79 -9.00
C LEU A 560 32.58 -20.09 -10.31
N ASP A 561 33.17 -18.93 -10.61
CA ASP A 561 32.93 -18.17 -11.86
C ASP A 561 31.42 -18.08 -12.19
N MET A 562 30.68 -17.45 -11.27
CA MET A 562 29.24 -17.18 -11.43
C MET A 562 28.96 -16.06 -12.43
N THR A 563 29.98 -15.25 -12.76
CA THR A 563 29.85 -14.12 -13.69
C THR A 563 29.85 -14.58 -15.14
N SER A 564 30.61 -15.61 -15.51
CA SER A 564 30.70 -16.06 -16.91
C SER A 564 29.78 -17.25 -17.23
N ALA A 565 29.43 -18.07 -16.24
CA ALA A 565 28.68 -19.31 -16.45
C ALA A 565 27.26 -19.27 -15.87
N LYS A 566 26.31 -19.92 -16.55
CA LYS A 566 24.97 -20.20 -16.01
C LYS A 566 25.06 -21.26 -14.91
N LYS A 567 25.07 -20.82 -13.66
CA LYS A 567 25.15 -21.69 -12.47
C LYS A 567 24.07 -21.33 -11.47
N ALA A 568 23.55 -22.34 -10.78
CA ALA A 568 22.64 -22.21 -9.65
C ALA A 568 23.29 -22.89 -8.44
N LEU A 569 23.76 -22.09 -7.48
CA LEU A 569 24.44 -22.61 -6.30
C LEU A 569 23.41 -23.09 -5.28
N VAL A 570 23.28 -24.41 -5.14
CA VAL A 570 22.35 -25.05 -4.20
C VAL A 570 22.89 -24.92 -2.78
N VAL A 571 22.08 -24.34 -1.89
CA VAL A 571 22.31 -24.37 -0.44
C VAL A 571 21.42 -25.46 0.16
N PRO A 572 22.00 -26.53 0.76
CA PRO A 572 21.23 -27.61 1.37
C PRO A 572 20.32 -27.16 2.52
N ALA A 573 19.11 -27.71 2.50
CA ALA A 573 18.05 -27.40 3.44
C ALA A 573 17.84 -28.54 4.45
N PHE A 574 17.71 -28.16 5.71
CA PHE A 574 17.41 -29.03 6.85
C PHE A 574 16.14 -28.54 7.56
N GLU A 575 15.54 -29.36 8.42
CA GLU A 575 14.38 -28.99 9.22
C GLU A 575 14.55 -29.37 10.69
N THR A 576 13.93 -28.58 11.57
CA THR A 576 13.67 -28.97 12.95
C THR A 576 12.17 -29.11 13.16
N LEU A 577 11.77 -30.01 14.07
CA LEU A 577 10.40 -30.09 14.58
C LEU A 577 10.23 -29.32 15.90
N ARG A 578 11.29 -28.64 16.39
CA ARG A 578 11.32 -27.96 17.68
C ARG A 578 11.26 -26.44 17.51
N TYR A 579 10.27 -25.79 18.12
CA TYR A 579 10.15 -24.32 18.12
C TYR A 579 11.33 -23.59 18.78
N ARG A 580 12.13 -24.29 19.60
CA ARG A 580 13.39 -23.80 20.17
C ARG A 580 14.51 -24.70 19.68
N LEU A 581 15.47 -24.10 18.97
CA LEU A 581 16.66 -24.74 18.45
C LEU A 581 17.89 -23.99 18.96
N SER A 582 18.91 -24.70 19.45
CA SER A 582 20.25 -24.14 19.58
C SER A 582 20.85 -24.14 18.17
N TYR A 583 20.76 -23.00 17.49
CA TYR A 583 21.09 -22.92 16.07
C TYR A 583 22.57 -23.27 15.86
N PRO A 584 22.90 -24.28 15.04
CA PRO A 584 24.27 -24.75 14.87
C PRO A 584 25.12 -23.67 14.19
N LYS A 585 26.31 -23.43 14.75
CA LYS A 585 27.28 -22.42 14.29
C LYS A 585 28.25 -22.95 13.23
N SER A 586 28.25 -24.26 13.00
CA SER A 586 29.12 -24.90 12.01
C SER A 586 28.47 -26.14 11.41
N LYS A 587 29.00 -26.58 10.25
CA LYS A 587 28.65 -27.88 9.66
C LYS A 587 28.84 -29.03 10.64
N ALA A 588 29.90 -29.03 11.45
CA ALA A 588 30.15 -30.10 12.42
C ALA A 588 29.05 -30.17 13.50
N GLU A 589 28.60 -29.03 14.02
CA GLU A 589 27.46 -28.97 14.96
C GLU A 589 26.15 -29.42 14.30
N LEU A 590 25.89 -29.00 13.06
CA LEU A 590 24.72 -29.45 12.29
C LEU A 590 24.74 -30.98 12.10
N LEU A 591 25.89 -31.57 11.76
CA LEU A 591 26.03 -33.02 11.61
C LEU A 591 25.78 -33.77 12.91
N SER A 592 26.31 -33.27 14.03
CA SER A 592 26.02 -33.82 15.36
C SER A 592 24.52 -33.74 15.70
N GLN A 593 23.85 -32.63 15.36
CA GLN A 593 22.40 -32.47 15.55
C GLN A 593 21.55 -33.37 14.62
N LEU A 594 22.05 -33.75 13.45
CA LEU A 594 21.44 -34.77 12.60
C LEU A 594 21.59 -36.17 13.21
N ASP A 595 22.76 -36.50 13.74
CA ASP A 595 23.03 -37.81 14.37
C ASP A 595 22.23 -38.03 15.65
N MET A 596 21.99 -36.95 16.41
CA MET A 596 21.12 -36.95 17.59
C MET A 596 19.61 -36.92 17.25
N GLY A 597 19.23 -36.89 15.97
CA GLY A 597 17.84 -36.80 15.54
C GLY A 597 17.12 -35.52 16.01
N THR A 598 17.86 -34.42 16.23
CA THR A 598 17.28 -33.11 16.58
C THR A 598 17.02 -32.23 15.35
N LEU A 599 17.72 -32.54 14.26
CA LEU A 599 17.49 -32.02 12.91
C LEU A 599 17.28 -33.18 11.94
N PHE A 600 16.67 -32.86 10.80
CA PHE A 600 16.46 -33.78 9.68
C PHE A 600 16.80 -33.09 8.36
N THR A 601 17.00 -33.84 7.28
CA THR A 601 17.03 -33.28 5.93
C THR A 601 15.62 -32.76 5.59
N PHE A 602 15.51 -31.59 4.96
CA PHE A 602 14.21 -30.93 4.75
C PHE A 602 13.23 -31.84 3.98
N ARG A 603 11.99 -31.94 4.49
CA ARG A 603 10.88 -32.75 3.97
C ARG A 603 11.15 -34.25 3.79
N TYR A 604 12.13 -34.83 4.50
CA TYR A 604 12.51 -36.24 4.32
C TYR A 604 11.34 -37.26 4.37
N HIS A 605 10.32 -36.94 5.18
CA HIS A 605 9.17 -37.79 5.48
C HIS A 605 7.92 -37.53 4.61
N VAL A 606 7.94 -36.51 3.73
CA VAL A 606 6.77 -36.08 2.93
C VAL A 606 7.07 -35.71 1.48
N TRP A 607 8.30 -35.28 1.17
CA TRP A 607 8.68 -34.82 -0.18
C TRP A 607 10.16 -35.10 -0.49
N THR A 608 10.58 -36.35 -0.27
CA THR A 608 11.97 -36.78 -0.43
C THR A 608 12.52 -36.49 -1.83
N LYS A 609 11.72 -36.70 -2.89
CA LYS A 609 12.11 -36.44 -4.29
C LYS A 609 12.57 -35.00 -4.53
N GLY A 610 11.88 -34.01 -3.95
CA GLY A 610 12.19 -32.59 -4.14
C GLY A 610 13.57 -32.16 -3.66
N HIS A 611 14.24 -32.96 -2.82
CA HIS A 611 15.58 -32.66 -2.33
C HIS A 611 16.61 -33.79 -2.52
N ALA A 612 16.20 -34.97 -2.99
CA ALA A 612 17.09 -36.13 -3.18
C ALA A 612 18.32 -35.84 -4.06
N PRO A 613 18.22 -35.10 -5.20
CA PRO A 613 19.39 -34.73 -6.02
C PRO A 613 20.47 -33.90 -5.32
N THR A 614 20.14 -33.27 -4.17
CA THR A 614 21.15 -32.62 -3.30
C THR A 614 22.18 -33.62 -2.78
N ASN A 615 21.85 -34.92 -2.70
CA ASN A 615 22.67 -36.00 -2.18
C ASN A 615 23.27 -35.67 -0.80
N PHE A 616 22.42 -35.59 0.22
CA PHE A 616 22.83 -35.27 1.60
C PHE A 616 23.89 -36.21 2.17
N ALA A 617 23.94 -37.48 1.73
CA ALA A 617 24.98 -38.42 2.12
C ALA A 617 26.36 -37.98 1.61
N LYS A 618 26.47 -37.60 0.34
CA LYS A 618 27.68 -36.98 -0.24
C LYS A 618 27.99 -35.62 0.39
N TRP A 619 26.97 -34.78 0.61
CA TRP A 619 27.15 -33.48 1.25
C TRP A 619 27.83 -33.61 2.61
N ARG A 620 27.47 -34.64 3.39
CA ARG A 620 27.96 -34.88 4.74
C ARG A 620 29.49 -34.86 4.83
N THR A 621 30.17 -35.49 3.88
CA THR A 621 31.64 -35.59 3.80
C THR A 621 32.29 -34.65 2.78
N ALA A 622 31.51 -33.99 1.91
CA ALA A 622 32.05 -33.10 0.89
C ALA A 622 32.78 -31.89 1.51
N THR A 623 33.97 -31.61 0.98
CA THR A 623 34.79 -30.42 1.27
C THR A 623 34.85 -29.45 0.09
N THR A 624 34.57 -29.93 -1.13
CA THR A 624 34.51 -29.14 -2.37
C THR A 624 33.10 -29.11 -2.95
N PRO A 625 32.73 -28.05 -3.71
CA PRO A 625 31.46 -28.00 -4.43
C PRO A 625 31.35 -29.11 -5.48
N TYR A 626 30.12 -29.59 -5.72
CA TYR A 626 29.87 -30.66 -6.68
C TYR A 626 28.58 -30.45 -7.46
N ARG A 627 28.60 -30.84 -8.74
CA ARG A 627 27.41 -30.80 -9.60
C ARG A 627 26.34 -31.80 -9.13
N VAL A 628 25.09 -31.38 -9.25
CA VAL A 628 23.88 -32.21 -9.08
C VAL A 628 23.64 -33.01 -10.37
N GLN A 629 23.20 -34.26 -10.23
CA GLN A 629 22.51 -34.96 -11.31
C GLN A 629 21.03 -34.60 -11.19
N TRP A 630 20.53 -33.75 -12.09
CA TRP A 630 19.16 -33.21 -11.99
C TRP A 630 18.11 -34.31 -12.20
N GLU A 631 17.04 -34.27 -11.41
CA GLU A 631 15.89 -35.19 -11.51
C GLU A 631 14.58 -34.39 -11.50
N ALA A 632 13.51 -35.01 -12.00
CA ALA A 632 12.17 -34.42 -11.98
C ALA A 632 11.70 -34.11 -10.54
N ASP A 633 10.86 -33.07 -10.43
CA ASP A 633 10.35 -32.51 -9.16
C ASP A 633 11.42 -31.91 -8.21
N PHE A 634 12.69 -31.80 -8.62
CA PHE A 634 13.76 -31.17 -7.80
C PHE A 634 13.46 -29.71 -7.48
N GLU A 635 13.62 -29.33 -6.20
CA GLU A 635 13.12 -28.08 -5.63
C GLU A 635 14.11 -27.41 -4.63
N PRO A 636 15.41 -27.26 -4.95
CA PRO A 636 16.41 -26.70 -4.05
C PRO A 636 16.18 -25.23 -3.68
N TYR A 637 16.94 -24.74 -2.70
CA TYR A 637 17.14 -23.31 -2.47
C TYR A 637 18.46 -22.90 -3.11
N VAL A 638 18.44 -21.84 -3.92
CA VAL A 638 19.55 -21.52 -4.84
C VAL A 638 19.97 -20.06 -4.79
N MET A 639 21.26 -19.81 -4.94
CA MET A 639 21.79 -18.52 -5.38
C MET A 639 21.96 -18.53 -6.91
N VAL A 640 21.42 -17.52 -7.57
CA VAL A 640 21.48 -17.33 -9.04
C VAL A 640 21.85 -15.88 -9.36
N ARG A 641 22.25 -15.61 -10.60
CA ARG A 641 22.36 -14.23 -11.11
C ARG A 641 21.00 -13.55 -11.16
N ARG A 642 20.96 -12.21 -11.01
CA ARG A 642 19.75 -11.37 -11.09
C ARG A 642 18.95 -11.55 -12.39
N ASP A 643 19.63 -11.87 -13.50
CA ASP A 643 19.03 -12.06 -14.83
C ASP A 643 18.46 -13.47 -15.08
N SER A 644 18.37 -14.32 -14.04
CA SER A 644 17.66 -15.60 -14.12
C SER A 644 16.15 -15.40 -14.42
N PRO A 645 15.47 -16.37 -15.05
CA PRO A 645 14.02 -16.31 -15.28
C PRO A 645 13.21 -16.01 -14.01
N GLU A 646 12.09 -15.32 -14.19
CA GLU A 646 11.07 -15.13 -13.17
C GLU A 646 10.29 -16.43 -12.87
N TYR A 647 9.63 -16.50 -11.71
CA TYR A 647 8.71 -17.60 -11.41
C TYR A 647 7.43 -17.51 -12.26
N ASP A 648 6.97 -18.64 -12.81
CA ASP A 648 5.74 -18.69 -13.63
C ASP A 648 4.48 -18.38 -12.78
N ARG A 649 3.77 -17.33 -13.17
CA ARG A 649 2.56 -16.81 -12.49
C ARG A 649 1.33 -17.72 -12.57
N ARG A 650 1.34 -18.80 -13.37
CA ARG A 650 0.26 -19.82 -13.37
C ARG A 650 0.15 -20.56 -12.04
N PHE A 651 1.25 -20.70 -11.32
CA PHE A 651 1.27 -21.46 -10.07
C PHE A 651 1.03 -20.54 -8.87
N VAL A 652 -0.23 -20.46 -8.45
CA VAL A 652 -0.70 -19.74 -7.25
C VAL A 652 -1.03 -20.71 -6.11
N GLY A 653 -0.87 -20.26 -4.87
CA GLY A 653 -1.07 -21.09 -3.68
C GLY A 653 0.00 -22.17 -3.51
N PHE A 654 -0.42 -23.42 -3.32
CA PHE A 654 0.43 -24.56 -2.94
C PHE A 654 0.69 -25.53 -4.10
N GLY A 655 1.96 -25.86 -4.31
CA GLY A 655 2.42 -26.89 -5.25
C GLY A 655 2.93 -26.30 -6.57
N TRP A 656 3.90 -26.98 -7.18
CA TRP A 656 4.56 -26.66 -8.45
C TRP A 656 5.22 -25.28 -8.60
N ASN A 657 5.02 -24.36 -7.64
CA ASN A 657 5.47 -22.97 -7.73
C ASN A 657 7.00 -22.79 -7.89
N LYS A 658 7.82 -23.46 -7.07
CA LYS A 658 9.30 -23.42 -7.18
C LYS A 658 9.85 -24.53 -8.07
N VAL A 659 9.21 -25.70 -8.14
CA VAL A 659 9.56 -26.78 -9.10
C VAL A 659 9.57 -26.25 -10.54
N ALA A 660 8.56 -25.48 -10.94
CA ALA A 660 8.49 -24.89 -12.28
C ALA A 660 9.68 -23.97 -12.58
N HIS A 661 10.08 -23.13 -11.63
CA HIS A 661 11.23 -22.22 -11.76
C HIS A 661 12.57 -22.98 -11.89
N ILE A 662 12.79 -23.99 -11.05
CA ILE A 662 13.98 -24.85 -11.13
C ILE A 662 14.02 -25.64 -12.45
N MET A 663 12.87 -26.09 -12.95
CA MET A 663 12.76 -26.75 -14.25
C MET A 663 13.07 -25.80 -15.42
N GLU A 664 12.73 -24.51 -15.30
CA GLU A 664 13.12 -23.51 -16.31
C GLU A 664 14.62 -23.16 -16.26
N LEU A 665 15.24 -23.16 -15.07
CA LEU A 665 16.70 -23.06 -14.96
C LEU A 665 17.40 -24.26 -15.62
N ASP A 666 16.92 -25.49 -15.42
CA ASP A 666 17.50 -26.68 -16.06
C ASP A 666 17.38 -26.65 -17.59
N ALA A 667 16.20 -26.26 -18.09
CA ALA A 667 15.94 -26.11 -19.54
C ALA A 667 16.72 -24.94 -20.18
N GLN A 668 17.22 -24.00 -19.38
CA GLN A 668 18.15 -22.96 -19.80
C GLN A 668 19.64 -23.34 -19.64
N GLU A 669 19.92 -24.62 -19.36
CA GLU A 669 21.27 -25.19 -19.19
C GLU A 669 22.05 -24.65 -17.98
N TYR A 670 21.36 -24.33 -16.87
CA TYR A 670 22.04 -23.97 -15.62
C TYR A 670 22.72 -25.19 -14.97
N ASP A 671 24.01 -25.04 -14.65
CA ASP A 671 24.76 -25.96 -13.79
C ASP A 671 24.29 -25.83 -12.34
N PHE A 672 23.62 -26.85 -11.81
CA PHE A 672 23.29 -26.92 -10.38
C PHE A 672 24.49 -27.43 -9.57
N VAL A 673 25.01 -26.62 -8.66
CA VAL A 673 26.23 -26.92 -7.88
C VAL A 673 25.92 -26.84 -6.38
N VAL A 674 26.05 -27.96 -5.66
CA VAL A 674 25.86 -27.99 -4.21
C VAL A 674 27.09 -27.41 -3.50
N LEU A 675 26.83 -26.47 -2.59
CA LEU A 675 27.85 -25.87 -1.75
C LEU A 675 28.15 -26.76 -0.52
N PRO A 676 29.41 -27.14 -0.28
CA PRO A 676 29.76 -28.15 0.73
C PRO A 676 29.64 -27.64 2.17
N ASN A 677 29.77 -26.32 2.38
CA ASN A 677 29.82 -25.73 3.72
C ASN A 677 28.66 -24.77 4.01
N ALA A 678 27.73 -24.58 3.07
CA ALA A 678 26.51 -23.80 3.30
C ALA A 678 25.36 -24.68 3.79
N TYR A 679 24.49 -24.14 4.64
CA TYR A 679 23.21 -24.75 4.99
C TYR A 679 22.19 -23.69 5.45
N MET A 680 20.93 -24.10 5.48
CA MET A 680 19.82 -23.38 6.11
C MET A 680 18.88 -24.35 6.83
N ILE A 681 18.12 -23.83 7.79
CA ILE A 681 17.21 -24.63 8.60
C ILE A 681 15.80 -24.04 8.51
N HIS A 682 14.85 -24.88 8.09
CA HIS A 682 13.42 -24.64 8.14
C HIS A 682 12.94 -24.65 9.59
N MET A 683 12.23 -23.60 9.99
CA MET A 683 11.67 -23.44 11.33
C MET A 683 10.21 -23.90 11.37
N PRO A 684 9.72 -24.51 12.47
CA PRO A 684 8.35 -25.01 12.53
C PRO A 684 7.33 -23.87 12.49
N HIS A 685 6.30 -24.03 11.67
CA HIS A 685 5.23 -23.05 11.49
C HIS A 685 3.88 -23.74 11.26
N ALA A 686 2.78 -22.99 11.42
CA ALA A 686 1.44 -23.47 11.10
C ALA A 686 1.29 -23.75 9.59
N PRO A 687 0.52 -24.78 9.17
CA PRO A 687 0.16 -24.99 7.77
C PRO A 687 -0.58 -23.78 7.19
N SER A 688 -0.34 -23.45 5.91
CA SER A 688 -1.07 -22.38 5.23
C SER A 688 -2.51 -22.78 4.88
N PHE A 689 -3.33 -21.78 4.53
CA PHE A 689 -4.67 -22.04 4.00
C PHE A 689 -4.61 -22.80 2.66
N ASP A 690 -3.67 -22.48 1.76
CA ASP A 690 -3.60 -23.12 0.45
C ASP A 690 -3.11 -24.58 0.49
N ILE A 691 -2.22 -24.98 1.41
CA ILE A 691 -1.93 -26.42 1.58
C ILE A 691 -3.16 -27.19 2.10
N THR A 692 -3.99 -26.52 2.90
CA THR A 692 -5.27 -27.08 3.37
C THR A 692 -6.27 -27.20 2.22
N LYS A 693 -6.42 -26.17 1.37
CA LYS A 693 -7.22 -26.23 0.13
C LYS A 693 -6.74 -27.32 -0.82
N PHE A 694 -5.44 -27.43 -1.07
CA PHE A 694 -4.85 -28.49 -1.92
C PHE A 694 -5.21 -29.90 -1.42
N ARG A 695 -5.21 -30.11 -0.10
CA ARG A 695 -5.55 -31.40 0.52
C ARG A 695 -7.06 -31.70 0.46
N SER A 696 -7.92 -30.73 0.73
CA SER A 696 -9.38 -30.95 0.76
C SER A 696 -10.04 -30.93 -0.63
N ASN A 697 -9.59 -30.06 -1.53
CA ASN A 697 -10.25 -29.80 -2.81
C ASN A 697 -9.68 -30.68 -3.95
N LYS A 698 -10.50 -31.59 -4.48
CA LYS A 698 -10.15 -32.41 -5.66
C LYS A 698 -9.90 -31.56 -6.90
N GLN A 699 -10.71 -30.51 -7.12
CA GLN A 699 -10.61 -29.64 -8.30
C GLN A 699 -9.27 -28.88 -8.32
N TYR A 700 -8.81 -28.40 -7.16
CA TYR A 700 -7.48 -27.79 -7.02
C TYR A 700 -6.37 -28.71 -7.58
N ARG A 701 -6.41 -30.00 -7.25
CA ARG A 701 -5.41 -30.98 -7.69
C ARG A 701 -5.50 -31.30 -9.19
N VAL A 702 -6.72 -31.34 -9.75
CA VAL A 702 -6.93 -31.49 -11.20
C VAL A 702 -6.36 -30.29 -11.95
N CYS A 703 -6.64 -29.06 -11.48
CA CYS A 703 -6.11 -27.85 -12.09
C CYS A 703 -4.59 -27.74 -11.98
N LEU A 704 -3.99 -28.10 -10.83
CA LEU A 704 -2.54 -28.12 -10.70
C LEU A 704 -1.88 -29.11 -11.68
N LYS A 705 -2.51 -30.27 -11.93
CA LYS A 705 -2.04 -31.24 -12.94
C LYS A 705 -2.14 -30.67 -14.36
N THR A 706 -3.27 -30.05 -14.70
CA THR A 706 -3.51 -29.43 -16.02
C THR A 706 -2.49 -28.30 -16.29
N LEU A 707 -2.29 -27.42 -15.31
CA LEU A 707 -1.32 -26.31 -15.41
C LEU A 707 0.13 -26.80 -15.47
N LYS A 708 0.47 -27.90 -14.79
CA LYS A 708 1.76 -28.61 -14.95
C LYS A 708 1.95 -29.05 -16.40
N GLU A 709 0.99 -29.76 -16.98
CA GLU A 709 1.06 -30.28 -18.34
C GLU A 709 1.19 -29.15 -19.37
N GLU A 710 0.40 -28.07 -19.23
CA GLU A 710 0.52 -26.85 -20.05
C GLU A 710 1.91 -26.19 -19.93
N PHE A 711 2.44 -26.09 -18.71
CA PHE A 711 3.77 -25.53 -18.47
C PHE A 711 4.86 -26.37 -19.14
N GLN A 712 4.84 -27.70 -18.96
CA GLN A 712 5.79 -28.62 -19.60
C GLN A 712 5.72 -28.54 -21.15
N GLN A 713 4.53 -28.43 -21.73
CA GLN A 713 4.37 -28.22 -23.18
C GLN A 713 4.93 -26.87 -23.63
N ASN A 714 4.70 -25.79 -22.88
CA ASN A 714 5.22 -24.46 -23.21
C ASN A 714 6.76 -24.44 -23.15
N MET A 715 7.33 -25.09 -22.14
CA MET A 715 8.76 -25.28 -21.98
C MET A 715 9.36 -26.06 -23.17
N SER A 716 8.69 -27.12 -23.62
CA SER A 716 9.11 -27.92 -24.79
C SER A 716 9.11 -27.10 -26.09
N ARG A 717 8.12 -26.22 -26.26
CA ARG A 717 8.03 -25.32 -27.42
C ARG A 717 9.10 -24.21 -27.39
N ARG A 718 9.48 -23.74 -26.20
CA ARG A 718 10.40 -22.59 -26.02
C ARG A 718 11.87 -22.98 -26.05
N TYR A 719 12.23 -24.12 -25.46
CA TYR A 719 13.62 -24.58 -25.32
C TYR A 719 13.93 -25.87 -26.09
N GLY A 720 12.92 -26.45 -26.76
CA GLY A 720 13.04 -27.72 -27.47
C GLY A 720 12.81 -28.94 -26.57
N PHE A 721 12.45 -30.07 -27.19
CA PHE A 721 12.20 -31.33 -26.46
C PHE A 721 13.44 -31.85 -25.73
N ALA A 722 14.62 -31.74 -26.34
CA ALA A 722 15.88 -32.24 -25.80
C ALA A 722 16.36 -31.48 -24.53
N ALA A 723 15.91 -30.24 -24.32
CA ALA A 723 16.20 -29.48 -23.10
C ALA A 723 15.42 -29.99 -21.87
N LEU A 724 14.41 -30.85 -22.06
CA LEU A 724 13.55 -31.37 -21.01
C LEU A 724 13.95 -32.79 -20.61
N LYS A 725 15.01 -32.89 -19.80
CA LYS A 725 15.64 -34.16 -19.38
C LYS A 725 14.67 -35.19 -18.76
N TYR A 726 13.54 -34.73 -18.22
CA TYR A 726 12.47 -35.59 -17.69
C TYR A 726 11.59 -36.24 -18.78
N MET A 727 11.31 -35.56 -19.92
CA MET A 727 10.50 -36.15 -20.99
C MET A 727 11.26 -37.22 -21.78
N THR A 728 12.59 -37.14 -21.81
CA THR A 728 13.46 -38.22 -22.28
C THR A 728 13.52 -39.44 -21.34
N ALA A 729 13.02 -39.33 -20.10
CA ALA A 729 12.90 -40.47 -19.20
C ALA A 729 11.55 -41.19 -19.38
N GLU A 730 10.44 -40.46 -19.40
CA GLU A 730 9.09 -41.05 -19.51
C GLU A 730 8.83 -41.74 -20.87
N ASN A 731 9.53 -41.37 -21.95
CA ASN A 731 9.45 -42.06 -23.25
C ASN A 731 10.36 -43.30 -23.36
N ASN A 732 11.22 -43.56 -22.36
CA ASN A 732 12.15 -44.69 -22.33
C ASN A 732 11.81 -45.72 -21.22
N SER A 733 10.60 -45.64 -20.67
CA SER A 733 10.03 -46.51 -19.62
C SER A 733 8.61 -46.92 -19.94
#